data_AF-A0A1N6GI02-F1
#
_entry.id   AF-A0A1N6GI02-F1
#
_cell.length_a   1.000
_cell.length_b   1.000
_cell.length_c   1.000
_cell.angle_alpha   90.00
_cell.angle_beta   90.00
_cell.angle_gamma   90.00
#
_symmetry.space_group_name_H-M   'P 1'
#
loop_
_entity.id
_entity.type
_entity.pdbx_description
1 polymer ?
#
loop_
_entity_poly.entity_id
_entity_poly.type
_entity_poly.pdbx_seq_one_letter_code
_entity_poly.pdbx_strand_id
1 'polypeptide(L)'
;MNRAESDRLRVYLTGRQSAHLKLMPRKPQTDRETGKSPMPVVSVVSWEVHEEVCEPYRIKAVLATSGPVSRKKVLGQIAEFSIQPEDGRGRRQFNGFVSRFDLVSESRDGCTYCVVIRQRLAVLDGPSNCVTYQQKASWEIIKSILERHEIRFWMQVEFRLRREHPKHDFRFQFNMGDWDYIRLEMEQAGLFCFTTTGKHGEVLVIADDIDGYERPPMVVPDRPTAGLSTFEEAIFSFRIRTRTVPESFAVADYNPESAWEVLRNESRVVPDDGTMVGAPYVWGTHHGDTAGAKREALLRHESALVRQVRYKVKSTVLAIRPGCIVRSDRLLEDAPRGMFVTKVVHSGARSDSYMNRFTAIPADRPYRMRMDDGRWPKIHGTLGATICSPDKYKFAYLTDKGEYIARFHCDFGTWPKGAESVPLRLAKPFAGKNHTGLHMPAVDGDEALVGFREGNPNKPILVGFVHNSQRPDLVNSSRRRMSRNEIRTQSGNKLWMDDWDNQEGIELSTEHSGRSQLNLGFIPDRELKERGAGAELRTAGHLVGRGGAGVMLSAYNQAGGNGKVLDTSETQAQLKNHQALSESLAKSASASKAAPADTVAQRAISNALDEFRQPGALVTAPGPAGVVSGDGVHLAADGSIIGTAKKGVHFSTLKRFTVAARDLVSVFSQKGMSLIAAAGAVVVQAQRGSMQLASQNDMTVETVDGVLQMKSSKEIVLNVGGSYMRMTPDGIEFGSRGRAVFKTSGLKKVGPAQMDLGGAAFAPVFVPFTTGCEVWRTNPDFVSPPAPVPEVNESLWESLGNTVGVVPAPAPPLAGSKISGFSPFDGKSSNVDSNVPKAKVTLNSPDDQTQSYVAPDPIKLANAAPCDWNISDVKADVSEHIEAKSYWGVLGNRSPWKDGRGNQIRGGGSRDSNFEFAYSEQDKAITCTVRVMLIPMDLFPVDATGNRDLTVVPQTVPYETTTHWKMMPGSTVNGVKMDYRDAVGDQYDVGALKSRIEAVLNHGGYKLILDGCSKGAACGCRVKVNFRVDLRVSVKGVSIAGFNPHVSNHLFPTVLRADTSSWGERHKYEYNNKIFDYPQANVEAHECGHYFNFPDEYYDQGGWLHESYIKDEQIDFSLVDAKAGTMAWQAHSPTNLMGDGANAPLQSGSVTASIKPYYLEYVRRQFSLSTSRLWRVGHDS
;
A
#
# COMPACT_ATOMS: atom_id res chain seq x y z
N MET A 1 83.41 77.50 -11.37
CA MET A 1 83.59 76.07 -11.10
C MET A 1 83.52 75.86 -9.59
N ASN A 2 82.33 75.53 -9.09
CA ASN A 2 82.02 75.50 -7.67
C ASN A 2 81.75 74.06 -7.22
N ARG A 3 82.29 73.71 -6.04
CA ARG A 3 82.15 72.43 -5.32
C ARG A 3 80.71 71.92 -5.14
N ALA A 4 79.69 72.75 -5.43
CA ALA A 4 78.27 72.42 -5.29
C ALA A 4 77.71 71.47 -6.38
N GLU A 5 78.31 71.40 -7.58
CA GLU A 5 77.85 70.46 -8.62
C GLU A 5 78.38 69.03 -8.40
N SER A 6 79.56 68.89 -7.78
CA SER A 6 80.12 67.57 -7.45
C SER A 6 79.41 66.90 -6.27
N ASP A 7 78.84 67.67 -5.34
CA ASP A 7 78.07 67.10 -4.22
C ASP A 7 76.64 66.72 -4.62
N ARG A 8 76.04 67.40 -5.62
CA ARG A 8 74.77 66.95 -6.23
C ARG A 8 74.92 65.64 -6.99
N LEU A 9 76.08 65.36 -7.58
CA LEU A 9 76.36 64.11 -8.30
C LEU A 9 76.55 62.88 -7.39
N ARG A 10 76.74 63.05 -6.06
CA ARG A 10 76.81 61.93 -5.11
C ARG A 10 75.46 61.50 -4.53
N VAL A 11 74.43 62.33 -4.61
CA VAL A 11 73.10 62.06 -4.00
C VAL A 11 72.13 61.37 -4.97
N TYR A 12 72.43 61.33 -6.27
CA TYR A 12 71.55 60.76 -7.30
C TYR A 12 72.12 59.53 -8.03
N LEU A 13 72.85 58.66 -7.33
CA LEU A 13 73.05 57.26 -7.76
C LEU A 13 71.76 56.45 -7.51
N THR A 14 70.60 56.96 -7.96
CA THR A 14 69.29 56.40 -7.62
C THR A 14 69.07 55.09 -8.36
N GLY A 15 69.28 54.00 -7.62
CA GLY A 15 69.01 52.65 -8.09
C GLY A 15 69.27 51.57 -7.05
N ARG A 16 70.14 51.84 -6.05
CA ARG A 16 70.51 50.87 -5.02
C ARG A 16 69.58 50.98 -3.81
N GLN A 17 68.36 50.47 -3.94
CA GLN A 17 67.51 50.26 -2.75
C GLN A 17 68.13 49.17 -1.86
N SER A 18 68.29 49.44 -0.56
CA SER A 18 68.79 48.45 0.39
C SER A 18 67.62 47.60 0.90
N ALA A 19 67.71 46.29 0.64
CA ALA A 19 66.78 45.32 1.19
C ALA A 19 67.33 44.77 2.52
N HIS A 20 66.51 44.77 3.56
CA HIS A 20 66.87 44.28 4.88
C HIS A 20 65.95 43.13 5.27
N LEU A 21 66.53 42.06 5.81
CA LEU A 21 65.81 40.93 6.36
C LEU A 21 66.18 40.73 7.82
N LYS A 22 65.18 40.75 8.69
CA LYS A 22 65.32 40.47 10.12
C LYS A 22 64.57 39.19 10.48
N LEU A 23 65.28 38.22 11.05
CA LEU A 23 64.69 36.98 11.54
C LEU A 23 64.43 37.09 13.05
N MET A 24 63.25 36.65 13.47
CA MET A 24 62.77 36.72 14.85
C MET A 24 62.21 35.36 15.30
N PRO A 25 62.47 34.93 16.55
CA PRO A 25 61.95 33.67 17.04
C PRO A 25 60.41 33.72 17.15
N ARG A 26 59.72 32.68 16.67
CA ARG A 26 58.26 32.56 16.68
C ARG A 26 57.68 32.39 18.09
N LYS A 27 58.40 31.71 18.99
CA LYS A 27 58.10 31.63 20.42
C LYS A 27 59.21 32.35 21.18
N PRO A 28 58.91 33.21 22.16
CA PRO A 28 59.94 33.67 23.09
C PRO A 28 60.45 32.43 23.85
N GLN A 29 61.72 32.07 23.68
CA GLN A 29 62.31 30.97 24.45
C GLN A 29 62.38 31.39 25.92
N THR A 30 61.54 30.78 26.76
CA THR A 30 61.68 30.75 28.20
C THR A 30 62.61 29.60 28.59
N ASP A 31 63.92 29.79 28.41
CA ASP A 31 64.92 28.93 29.04
C ASP A 31 65.91 29.82 29.78
N ARG A 32 65.96 29.66 31.11
CA ARG A 32 66.76 30.47 32.03
C ARG A 32 68.23 30.02 32.13
N GLU A 33 68.67 29.00 31.41
CA GLU A 33 70.01 28.40 31.63
C GLU A 33 70.95 28.30 30.41
N THR A 34 70.55 28.77 29.23
CA THR A 34 71.52 29.01 28.14
C THR A 34 71.25 30.35 27.50
N GLY A 35 72.21 31.26 27.57
CA GLY A 35 72.13 32.61 27.01
C GLY A 35 71.58 32.63 25.58
N LYS A 36 70.74 33.65 25.30
CA LYS A 36 70.15 33.96 23.99
C LYS A 36 70.99 33.39 22.84
N SER A 37 70.52 32.38 22.12
CA SER A 37 71.13 32.08 20.81
C SER A 37 70.68 33.20 19.87
N PRO A 38 71.55 34.14 19.46
CA PRO A 38 71.13 35.21 18.56
C PRO A 38 70.64 34.59 17.24
N MET A 39 69.55 35.14 16.69
CA MET A 39 69.13 34.80 15.33
C MET A 39 70.29 35.15 14.37
N PRO A 40 70.51 34.36 13.31
CA PRO A 40 71.64 34.59 12.41
C PRO A 40 71.52 35.96 11.74
N VAL A 41 72.62 36.71 11.73
CA VAL A 41 72.71 37.96 10.97
C VAL A 41 72.86 37.59 9.50
N VAL A 42 71.92 38.04 8.68
CA VAL A 42 71.83 37.73 7.25
C VAL A 42 71.99 39.01 6.43
N SER A 43 72.61 38.89 5.27
CA SER A 43 72.70 39.99 4.31
C SER A 43 72.01 39.61 2.99
N VAL A 44 71.12 40.45 2.49
CA VAL A 44 70.36 40.16 1.26
C VAL A 44 71.25 40.39 0.04
N VAL A 45 71.31 39.40 -0.85
CA VAL A 45 72.08 39.42 -2.10
C VAL A 45 71.17 39.77 -3.29
N SER A 46 70.07 39.04 -3.42
CA SER A 46 69.02 39.29 -4.41
C SER A 46 67.67 38.85 -3.87
N TRP A 47 66.59 39.40 -4.40
CA TRP A 47 65.26 39.13 -3.90
C TRP A 47 64.18 39.36 -4.95
N GLU A 48 63.09 38.62 -4.79
CA GLU A 48 61.84 38.82 -5.51
C GLU A 48 60.66 38.76 -4.53
N VAL A 49 59.79 39.76 -4.54
CA VAL A 49 58.51 39.75 -3.81
C VAL A 49 57.38 39.59 -4.80
N HIS A 50 56.57 38.55 -4.64
CA HIS A 50 55.41 38.26 -5.47
C HIS A 50 54.15 38.55 -4.65
N GLU A 51 53.39 39.57 -5.06
CA GLU A 51 52.12 39.97 -4.47
C GLU A 51 51.01 39.84 -5.51
N GLU A 52 49.85 39.31 -5.12
CA GLU A 52 48.72 39.09 -6.02
C GLU A 52 47.41 39.19 -5.23
N VAL A 53 46.35 39.70 -5.86
CA VAL A 53 44.99 39.72 -5.30
C VAL A 53 44.55 38.27 -5.04
N CYS A 54 43.96 38.03 -3.88
CA CYS A 54 43.53 36.71 -3.39
C CYS A 54 44.65 35.69 -3.18
N GLU A 55 45.92 36.13 -3.09
CA GLU A 55 47.05 35.25 -2.78
C GLU A 55 47.92 35.86 -1.67
N PRO A 56 48.32 35.08 -0.65
CA PRO A 56 49.31 35.53 0.33
C PRO A 56 50.63 35.77 -0.39
N TYR A 57 51.26 36.93 -0.15
CA TYR A 57 52.50 37.23 -0.85
C TYR A 57 53.63 36.26 -0.49
N ARG A 58 54.58 36.13 -1.42
CA ARG A 58 55.74 35.25 -1.29
C ARG A 58 57.01 36.01 -1.65
N ILE A 59 57.99 35.95 -0.77
CA ILE A 59 59.31 36.55 -0.96
C ILE A 59 60.31 35.43 -1.16
N LYS A 60 61.03 35.47 -2.28
CA LYS A 60 62.19 34.62 -2.53
C LYS A 60 63.43 35.49 -2.37
N ALA A 61 64.24 35.25 -1.35
CA ALA A 61 65.45 36.02 -1.08
C ALA A 61 66.68 35.10 -1.05
N VAL A 62 67.75 35.53 -1.70
CA VAL A 62 69.08 34.94 -1.60
C VAL A 62 69.86 35.71 -0.55
N LEU A 63 70.33 35.00 0.47
CA LEU A 63 70.98 35.56 1.65
C LEU A 63 72.42 35.08 1.75
N ALA A 64 73.34 35.97 2.09
CA ALA A 64 74.71 35.66 2.46
C ALA A 64 74.87 35.70 3.99
N THR A 65 75.65 34.76 4.51
CA THR A 65 75.97 34.62 5.94
C THR A 65 77.46 34.34 6.10
N SER A 66 78.05 34.77 7.22
CA SER A 66 79.49 34.61 7.50
C SER A 66 79.90 33.18 7.85
N GLY A 67 78.94 32.26 8.04
CA GLY A 67 79.18 30.86 8.37
C GLY A 67 77.90 30.02 8.26
N PRO A 68 78.00 28.69 8.40
CA PRO A 68 76.87 27.78 8.17
C PRO A 68 75.75 27.98 9.21
N VAL A 69 74.51 28.06 8.74
CA VAL A 69 73.31 28.24 9.55
C VAL A 69 72.45 26.98 9.53
N SER A 70 72.11 26.45 10.71
CA SER A 70 71.24 25.28 10.83
C SER A 70 69.80 25.58 10.42
N ARG A 71 69.22 24.73 9.56
CA ARG A 71 67.80 24.83 9.16
C ARG A 71 66.82 24.87 10.36
N LYS A 72 67.16 24.21 11.48
CA LYS A 72 66.31 24.17 12.69
C LYS A 72 66.14 25.54 13.35
N LYS A 73 67.10 26.46 13.14
CA LYS A 73 67.06 27.82 13.70
C LYS A 73 66.30 28.82 12.83
N VAL A 74 66.00 28.48 11.57
CA VAL A 74 65.46 29.43 10.57
C VAL A 74 64.07 29.02 10.07
N LEU A 75 63.84 27.74 9.76
CA LEU A 75 62.54 27.26 9.29
C LEU A 75 61.44 27.50 10.33
N GLY A 76 60.30 28.03 9.89
CA GLY A 76 59.13 28.33 10.73
C GLY A 76 59.25 29.58 11.61
N GLN A 77 60.39 30.28 11.59
CA GLN A 77 60.59 31.52 12.35
C GLN A 77 59.98 32.72 11.63
N ILE A 78 59.69 33.79 12.38
CA ILE A 78 59.12 35.02 11.84
C ILE A 78 60.21 35.80 11.10
N ALA A 79 59.83 36.39 9.96
CA ALA A 79 60.71 37.19 9.12
C ALA A 79 60.06 38.54 8.81
N GLU A 80 60.81 39.62 9.03
CA GLU A 80 60.46 40.97 8.59
C GLU A 80 61.40 41.36 7.44
N PHE A 81 60.84 41.50 6.25
CA PHE A 81 61.56 41.94 5.06
C PHE A 81 61.18 43.39 4.76
N SER A 82 62.15 44.25 4.49
CA SER A 82 61.88 45.65 4.17
C SER A 82 62.74 46.15 3.02
N ILE A 83 62.15 47.03 2.22
CA ILE A 83 62.80 47.71 1.09
C ILE A 83 62.88 49.19 1.47
N GLN A 84 64.11 49.70 1.58
CA GLN A 84 64.38 51.10 1.92
C GLN A 84 64.79 51.89 0.67
N PRO A 85 64.01 52.92 0.27
CA PRO A 85 64.43 53.92 -0.71
C PRO A 85 65.65 54.72 -0.21
N GLU A 86 66.58 55.07 -1.11
CA GLU A 86 67.76 55.90 -0.79
C GLU A 86 67.39 57.36 -0.48
N ASP A 87 66.26 57.84 -0.96
CA ASP A 87 65.76 59.21 -0.77
C ASP A 87 65.04 59.47 0.57
N GLY A 88 65.12 58.51 1.50
CA GLY A 88 64.54 58.64 2.84
C GLY A 88 63.01 58.52 2.89
N ARG A 89 62.33 58.22 1.78
CA ARG A 89 60.89 57.88 1.79
C ARG A 89 60.63 56.63 2.65
N GLY A 90 59.39 56.48 3.12
CA GLY A 90 59.00 55.42 4.04
C GLY A 90 59.34 54.02 3.52
N ARG A 91 59.97 53.19 4.37
CA ARG A 91 60.25 51.78 4.07
C ARG A 91 58.98 51.01 3.74
N ARG A 92 59.04 50.16 2.72
CA ARG A 92 58.01 49.14 2.48
C ARG A 92 58.34 47.89 3.27
N GLN A 93 57.46 47.49 4.19
CA GLN A 93 57.65 46.34 5.07
C GLN A 93 56.74 45.18 4.68
N PHE A 94 57.24 43.97 4.87
CA PHE A 94 56.54 42.71 4.66
C PHE A 94 56.80 41.79 5.85
N ASN A 95 55.73 41.27 6.45
CA ASN A 95 55.80 40.38 7.60
C ASN A 95 55.39 38.96 7.24
N GLY A 96 56.22 37.98 7.60
CA GLY A 96 55.95 36.60 7.25
C GLY A 96 56.64 35.61 8.15
N PHE A 97 56.67 34.36 7.69
CA PHE A 97 57.48 33.31 8.29
C PHE A 97 58.26 32.58 7.20
N VAL A 98 59.41 32.03 7.58
CA VAL A 98 60.26 31.26 6.67
C VAL A 98 59.63 29.89 6.42
N SER A 99 59.17 29.64 5.20
CA SER A 99 58.56 28.36 4.80
C SER A 99 59.56 27.41 4.14
N ARG A 100 60.63 27.93 3.52
CA ARG A 100 61.66 27.14 2.84
C ARG A 100 63.03 27.77 3.04
N PHE A 101 64.05 26.93 3.21
CA PHE A 101 65.43 27.33 3.47
C PHE A 101 66.37 26.30 2.82
N ASP A 102 66.99 26.69 1.70
CA ASP A 102 67.88 25.84 0.92
C ASP A 102 69.30 26.41 0.92
N LEU A 103 70.31 25.57 1.06
CA LEU A 103 71.71 25.94 0.82
C LEU A 103 71.96 26.04 -0.69
N VAL A 104 72.49 27.18 -1.16
CA VAL A 104 72.80 27.41 -2.58
C VAL A 104 74.27 27.17 -2.85
N SER A 105 75.14 27.73 -2.02
CA SER A 105 76.59 27.54 -2.11
C SER A 105 77.25 27.71 -0.74
N GLU A 106 78.35 27.00 -0.56
CA GLU A 106 79.18 27.04 0.65
C GLU A 106 80.64 27.27 0.22
N SER A 107 81.27 28.30 0.79
CA SER A 107 82.68 28.59 0.61
C SER A 107 83.34 28.85 1.97
N ARG A 108 84.67 28.96 1.99
CA ARG A 108 85.43 29.27 3.21
C ARG A 108 85.07 30.65 3.80
N ASP A 109 84.65 31.58 2.95
CA ASP A 109 84.36 32.98 3.32
C ASP A 109 82.89 33.20 3.70
N GLY A 110 82.01 32.22 3.46
CA GLY A 110 80.60 32.30 3.86
C GLY A 110 79.69 31.29 3.16
N CYS A 111 78.43 31.30 3.57
CA CYS A 111 77.37 30.45 3.00
C CYS A 111 76.28 31.32 2.37
N THR A 112 75.78 30.89 1.21
CA THR A 112 74.64 31.51 0.53
C THR A 112 73.41 30.60 0.61
N TYR A 113 72.29 31.16 1.03
CA TYR A 113 71.02 30.45 1.20
C TYR A 113 69.91 31.06 0.35
N CYS A 114 69.01 30.23 -0.17
CA CYS A 114 67.76 30.65 -0.78
C CYS A 114 66.64 30.44 0.25
N VAL A 115 65.94 31.52 0.58
CA VAL A 115 64.87 31.52 1.58
C VAL A 115 63.57 31.93 0.93
N VAL A 116 62.51 31.18 1.21
CA VAL A 116 61.15 31.57 0.86
C VAL A 116 60.42 31.98 2.13
N ILE A 117 59.99 33.24 2.16
CA ILE A 117 59.16 33.81 3.22
C ILE A 117 57.75 33.93 2.68
N ARG A 118 56.77 33.41 3.41
CA ARG A 118 55.35 33.57 3.07
C ARG A 118 54.68 34.51 4.05
N GLN A 119 53.71 35.28 3.59
CA GLN A 119 52.88 36.10 4.46
C GLN A 119 52.27 35.25 5.58
N ARG A 120 52.04 35.83 6.76
CA ARG A 120 51.44 35.12 7.90
C ARG A 120 50.09 34.49 7.58
N LEU A 121 49.33 35.06 6.65
CA LEU A 121 48.06 34.51 6.16
C LEU A 121 48.20 33.10 5.55
N ALA A 122 49.38 32.77 5.00
CA ALA A 122 49.66 31.44 4.44
C ALA A 122 49.70 30.31 5.49
N VAL A 123 49.54 30.61 6.78
CA VAL A 123 49.29 29.58 7.81
C VAL A 123 47.96 28.84 7.55
N LEU A 124 47.02 29.49 6.85
CA LEU A 124 45.74 28.90 6.45
C LEU A 124 45.85 27.85 5.33
N ASP A 125 47.02 27.72 4.68
CA ASP A 125 47.33 26.63 3.74
C ASP A 125 47.58 25.29 4.49
N GLY A 126 46.99 25.13 5.67
CA GLY A 126 47.14 23.98 6.55
C GLY A 126 46.50 22.70 6.00
N PRO A 127 46.42 21.64 6.83
CA PRO A 127 45.84 20.36 6.41
C PRO A 127 44.38 20.52 5.98
N SER A 128 43.93 19.62 5.10
CA SER A 128 42.55 19.55 4.64
C SER A 128 41.58 19.37 5.81
N ASN A 129 40.43 20.04 5.73
CA ASN A 129 39.39 20.00 6.75
C ASN A 129 38.03 19.57 6.17
N CYS A 130 37.15 19.05 7.03
CA CYS A 130 35.77 18.68 6.73
C CYS A 130 34.83 19.37 7.71
N VAL A 131 34.16 20.44 7.27
CA VAL A 131 33.34 21.30 8.16
C VAL A 131 32.06 21.74 7.46
N THR A 132 30.95 21.66 8.19
CA THR A 132 29.65 22.15 7.75
C THR A 132 29.41 23.59 8.22
N TYR A 133 28.84 24.42 7.34
CA TYR A 133 28.40 25.78 7.64
C TYR A 133 26.93 25.89 7.22
N GLN A 134 26.10 26.40 8.12
CA GLN A 134 24.65 26.49 7.92
C GLN A 134 24.18 27.93 8.13
N GLN A 135 23.19 28.36 7.35
CA GLN A 135 22.51 29.66 7.48
C GLN A 135 23.47 30.87 7.50
N LYS A 136 24.53 30.83 6.69
CA LYS A 136 25.58 31.87 6.62
C LYS A 136 25.85 32.31 5.19
N ALA A 137 26.13 33.59 5.01
CA ALA A 137 26.64 34.12 3.75
C ALA A 137 28.14 33.81 3.59
N SER A 138 28.65 33.79 2.36
CA SER A 138 30.06 33.47 2.08
C SER A 138 31.05 34.37 2.83
N TRP A 139 30.76 35.66 3.02
CA TRP A 139 31.62 36.55 3.81
C TRP A 139 31.58 36.21 5.32
N GLU A 140 30.46 35.73 5.85
CA GLU A 140 30.33 35.27 7.25
C GLU A 140 31.09 33.97 7.47
N ILE A 141 31.07 33.07 6.47
CA ILE A 141 31.88 31.85 6.47
C ILE A 141 33.37 32.21 6.51
N ILE A 142 33.83 33.07 5.60
CA ILE A 142 35.22 33.56 5.58
C ILE A 142 35.58 34.19 6.93
N LYS A 143 34.74 35.08 7.46
CA LYS A 143 34.94 35.70 8.77
C LYS A 143 35.09 34.65 9.89
N SER A 144 34.25 33.62 9.90
CA SER A 144 34.31 32.56 10.91
C SER A 144 35.58 31.72 10.84
N ILE A 145 36.11 31.48 9.63
CA ILE A 145 37.39 30.79 9.45
C ILE A 145 38.54 31.67 9.94
N LEU A 146 38.53 32.96 9.58
CA LEU A 146 39.57 33.90 10.04
C LEU A 146 39.55 34.07 11.58
N GLU A 147 38.37 34.06 12.21
CA GLU A 147 38.20 34.11 13.67
C GLU A 147 38.69 32.82 14.35
N ARG A 148 38.41 31.65 13.78
CA ARG A 148 38.90 30.34 14.28
C ARG A 148 40.43 30.29 14.36
N HIS A 149 41.12 30.97 13.43
CA HIS A 149 42.59 31.07 13.39
C HIS A 149 43.14 32.31 14.10
N GLU A 150 42.32 33.01 14.88
CA GLU A 150 42.77 34.09 15.77
C GLU A 150 43.50 35.24 15.02
N ILE A 151 43.16 35.44 13.73
CA ILE A 151 43.88 36.34 12.82
C ILE A 151 43.84 37.80 13.31
N ARG A 152 42.75 38.18 13.99
CA ARG A 152 42.55 39.54 14.53
C ARG A 152 43.65 40.00 15.47
N PHE A 153 44.39 39.09 16.13
CA PHE A 153 45.47 39.48 17.04
C PHE A 153 46.73 39.97 16.32
N TRP A 154 46.88 39.72 15.02
CA TRP A 154 48.11 40.06 14.29
C TRP A 154 47.88 40.65 12.89
N MET A 155 46.64 40.68 12.39
CA MET A 155 46.25 41.35 11.15
C MET A 155 44.83 41.92 11.29
N GLN A 156 44.63 43.15 10.83
CA GLN A 156 43.29 43.76 10.79
C GLN A 156 42.52 43.22 9.57
N VAL A 157 41.22 43.02 9.69
CA VAL A 157 40.36 42.55 8.59
C VAL A 157 39.26 43.56 8.36
N GLU A 158 39.15 44.06 7.13
CA GLU A 158 38.18 45.07 6.72
C GLU A 158 37.30 44.51 5.61
N PHE A 159 35.97 44.59 5.78
CA PHE A 159 35.00 44.18 4.76
C PHE A 159 34.41 45.43 4.09
N ARG A 160 34.65 45.59 2.79
CA ARG A 160 34.10 46.67 1.94
C ARG A 160 33.11 46.09 0.94
N LEU A 161 31.93 45.74 1.44
CA LEU A 161 30.88 45.06 0.67
C LEU A 161 29.79 46.06 0.29
N ARG A 162 29.45 46.12 -1.00
CA ARG A 162 28.37 46.95 -1.54
C ARG A 162 27.12 46.14 -1.87
N ARG A 163 27.27 44.88 -2.24
CA ARG A 163 26.16 44.00 -2.63
C ARG A 163 25.58 43.31 -1.42
N GLU A 164 24.31 42.96 -1.50
CA GLU A 164 23.69 42.03 -0.57
C GLU A 164 24.07 40.60 -0.96
N HIS A 165 24.64 39.85 -0.01
CA HIS A 165 25.09 38.48 -0.21
C HIS A 165 24.06 37.49 0.36
N PRO A 166 23.62 36.49 -0.41
CA PRO A 166 22.64 35.53 0.07
C PRO A 166 23.22 34.69 1.21
N LYS A 167 22.35 34.31 2.15
CA LYS A 167 22.67 33.26 3.12
C LYS A 167 22.47 31.91 2.45
N HIS A 168 23.44 31.02 2.65
CA HIS A 168 23.36 29.65 2.17
C HIS A 168 22.78 28.78 3.28
N ASP A 169 21.79 27.94 2.95
CA ASP A 169 21.23 26.99 3.91
C ASP A 169 22.30 26.00 4.38
N PHE A 170 23.10 25.51 3.42
CA PHE A 170 24.15 24.54 3.68
C PHE A 170 25.37 24.79 2.79
N ARG A 171 26.55 24.76 3.42
CA ARG A 171 27.86 24.79 2.77
C ARG A 171 28.77 23.77 3.41
N PHE A 172 29.45 22.98 2.60
CA PHE A 172 30.31 21.91 3.09
C PHE A 172 31.74 22.04 2.56
N GLN A 173 32.65 22.39 3.46
CA GLN A 173 34.08 22.30 3.22
C GLN A 173 34.46 20.82 3.30
N PHE A 174 34.83 20.20 2.17
CA PHE A 174 35.17 18.78 2.11
C PHE A 174 36.61 18.58 1.63
N ASN A 175 37.46 18.01 2.48
CA ASN A 175 38.86 17.73 2.19
C ASN A 175 39.63 18.93 1.59
N MET A 176 39.33 20.15 2.05
CA MET A 176 39.99 21.38 1.58
C MET A 176 40.65 22.13 2.72
N GLY A 177 41.84 22.69 2.46
CA GLY A 177 42.49 23.62 3.39
C GLY A 177 41.68 24.90 3.55
N ASP A 178 41.80 25.55 4.69
CA ASP A 178 40.98 26.72 5.04
C ASP A 178 41.20 27.90 4.07
N TRP A 179 42.44 28.13 3.60
CA TRP A 179 42.70 29.16 2.59
C TRP A 179 42.07 28.84 1.23
N ASP A 180 42.19 27.60 0.77
CA ASP A 180 41.60 27.16 -0.50
C ASP A 180 40.07 27.24 -0.46
N TYR A 181 39.47 26.95 0.70
CA TYR A 181 38.03 27.10 0.88
C TYR A 181 37.59 28.57 0.95
N ILE A 182 38.35 29.45 1.62
CA ILE A 182 38.13 30.90 1.57
C ILE A 182 38.17 31.39 0.13
N ARG A 183 39.14 30.95 -0.67
CA ARG A 183 39.24 31.30 -2.09
C ARG A 183 38.06 30.81 -2.90
N LEU A 184 37.59 29.59 -2.64
CA LEU A 184 36.40 29.03 -3.28
C LEU A 184 35.15 29.89 -2.97
N GLU A 185 34.97 30.26 -1.71
CA GLU A 185 33.86 31.14 -1.29
C GLU A 185 33.98 32.54 -1.93
N MET A 186 35.20 33.07 -2.05
CA MET A 186 35.43 34.33 -2.77
C MET A 186 35.12 34.21 -4.26
N GLU A 187 35.55 33.12 -4.89
CA GLU A 187 35.31 32.83 -6.30
C GLU A 187 33.82 32.73 -6.62
N GLN A 188 33.05 32.00 -5.80
CA GLN A 188 31.62 31.78 -6.01
C GLN A 188 30.75 32.99 -5.63
N ALA A 189 31.12 33.74 -4.58
CA ALA A 189 30.37 34.94 -4.18
C ALA A 189 30.81 36.22 -4.92
N GLY A 190 31.84 36.14 -5.76
CA GLY A 190 32.41 37.29 -6.46
C GLY A 190 33.19 38.24 -5.54
N LEU A 191 33.66 37.77 -4.39
CA LEU A 191 34.52 38.53 -3.50
C LEU A 191 35.98 38.47 -3.98
N PHE A 192 36.79 39.41 -3.50
CA PHE A 192 38.23 39.36 -3.65
C PHE A 192 38.90 40.01 -2.45
N CYS A 193 40.19 39.73 -2.25
CA CYS A 193 40.94 40.32 -1.16
C CYS A 193 42.34 40.78 -1.56
N PHE A 194 42.85 41.78 -0.88
CA PHE A 194 44.24 42.25 -1.01
C PHE A 194 44.70 42.80 0.34
N THR A 195 46.01 43.01 0.45
CA THR A 195 46.63 43.46 1.71
C THR A 195 47.13 44.89 1.56
N THR A 196 46.85 45.70 2.57
CA THR A 196 47.28 47.10 2.66
C THR A 196 47.94 47.36 4.01
N THR A 197 48.53 48.55 4.16
CA THR A 197 49.23 48.95 5.38
C THR A 197 48.37 49.91 6.18
N GLY A 198 48.00 49.52 7.39
CA GLY A 198 47.27 50.35 8.35
C GLY A 198 48.18 50.93 9.44
N LYS A 199 47.61 51.68 10.38
CA LYS A 199 48.35 52.32 11.50
C LYS A 199 49.03 51.34 12.45
N HIS A 200 48.50 50.12 12.57
CA HIS A 200 48.93 49.11 13.53
C HIS A 200 49.46 47.81 12.89
N GLY A 201 49.69 47.79 11.57
CA GLY A 201 50.16 46.62 10.84
C GLY A 201 49.45 46.41 9.51
N GLU A 202 49.49 45.18 9.00
CA GLU A 202 48.79 44.79 7.77
C GLU A 202 47.27 44.73 7.97
N VAL A 203 46.54 45.17 6.95
CA VAL A 203 45.08 45.12 6.87
C VAL A 203 44.71 44.26 5.65
N LEU A 204 43.97 43.18 5.88
CA LEU A 204 43.34 42.39 4.81
C LEU A 204 42.00 43.04 4.47
N VAL A 205 41.92 43.61 3.26
CA VAL A 205 40.68 44.17 2.72
C VAL A 205 39.99 43.08 1.91
N ILE A 206 38.74 42.78 2.24
CA ILE A 206 37.86 41.90 1.48
C ILE A 206 36.76 42.76 0.88
N ALA A 207 36.59 42.72 -0.44
CA ALA A 207 35.66 43.58 -1.17
C ALA A 207 34.92 42.82 -2.27
N ASP A 208 33.84 43.41 -2.78
CA ASP A 208 32.99 42.84 -3.83
C ASP A 208 32.74 43.76 -5.02
N ASP A 209 33.22 45.01 -5.01
CA ASP A 209 33.01 45.97 -6.09
C ASP A 209 34.18 46.96 -6.24
N ILE A 210 34.13 47.83 -7.26
CA ILE A 210 35.12 48.86 -7.58
C ILE A 210 35.31 49.91 -6.46
N ASP A 211 34.36 50.01 -5.53
CA ASP A 211 34.45 50.88 -4.35
C ASP A 211 35.42 50.31 -3.31
N GLY A 212 35.74 49.01 -3.39
CA GLY A 212 36.75 48.38 -2.57
C GLY A 212 38.19 48.77 -2.93
N TYR A 213 38.41 49.29 -4.14
CA TYR A 213 39.74 49.67 -4.64
C TYR A 213 40.36 50.82 -3.85
N GLU A 214 41.69 50.85 -3.71
CA GLU A 214 42.34 51.95 -3.02
C GLU A 214 42.29 53.24 -3.84
N ARG A 215 41.88 54.33 -3.17
CA ARG A 215 41.76 55.68 -3.74
C ARG A 215 42.52 56.68 -2.86
N PRO A 216 43.02 57.80 -3.44
CA PRO A 216 42.95 58.20 -4.85
C PRO A 216 43.90 57.41 -5.77
N PRO A 217 43.68 57.43 -7.11
CA PRO A 217 44.60 56.81 -8.07
C PRO A 217 46.01 57.41 -8.01
N MET A 218 47.02 56.54 -8.06
CA MET A 218 48.43 56.91 -8.15
C MET A 218 48.76 57.33 -9.58
N VAL A 219 49.13 58.58 -9.78
CA VAL A 219 49.56 59.10 -11.10
C VAL A 219 51.03 58.78 -11.30
N VAL A 220 51.37 58.08 -12.39
CA VAL A 220 52.74 57.64 -12.70
C VAL A 220 53.09 58.04 -14.14
N PRO A 221 54.23 58.70 -14.39
CA PRO A 221 54.65 59.08 -15.74
C PRO A 221 55.06 57.86 -16.59
N ASP A 222 54.69 57.85 -17.88
CA ASP A 222 55.15 56.89 -18.89
C ASP A 222 56.39 57.42 -19.63
N ARG A 223 57.55 56.81 -19.37
CA ARG A 223 58.86 57.17 -19.92
C ARG A 223 59.54 55.92 -20.50
N PRO A 224 59.19 55.51 -21.73
CA PRO A 224 59.80 54.35 -22.39
C PRO A 224 61.32 54.52 -22.54
N THR A 225 62.09 53.46 -22.31
CA THR A 225 63.57 53.52 -22.38
C THR A 225 64.04 53.62 -23.83
N ALA A 226 64.19 54.84 -24.36
CA ALA A 226 64.77 55.13 -25.68
C ALA A 226 66.29 55.36 -25.59
N GLY A 227 67.03 54.42 -24.99
CA GLY A 227 68.50 54.43 -24.95
C GLY A 227 69.15 55.14 -23.75
N LEU A 228 68.41 55.93 -22.96
CA LEU A 228 68.86 56.56 -21.71
C LEU A 228 67.84 56.28 -20.59
N SER A 229 68.31 55.95 -19.38
CA SER A 229 67.47 55.77 -18.19
C SER A 229 67.03 57.12 -17.62
N THR A 230 65.75 57.28 -17.32
CA THR A 230 65.21 58.48 -16.66
C THR A 230 65.53 58.49 -15.16
N PHE A 231 65.79 59.67 -14.60
CA PHE A 231 66.11 59.88 -13.17
C PHE A 231 64.88 59.87 -12.24
N GLU A 232 63.66 59.78 -12.79
CA GLU A 232 62.40 59.77 -12.03
C GLU A 232 61.76 58.37 -12.01
N GLU A 233 61.01 58.05 -10.95
CA GLU A 233 60.20 56.82 -10.90
C GLU A 233 59.11 56.86 -11.96
N ALA A 234 59.17 55.94 -12.92
CA ALA A 234 58.30 55.96 -14.09
C ALA A 234 57.89 54.55 -14.51
N ILE A 235 56.90 54.47 -15.40
CA ILE A 235 56.63 53.30 -16.23
C ILE A 235 57.58 53.38 -17.43
N PHE A 236 58.32 52.31 -17.70
CA PHE A 236 59.27 52.30 -18.82
C PHE A 236 59.03 51.18 -19.84
N SER A 237 58.09 50.28 -19.54
CA SER A 237 57.61 49.28 -20.50
C SER A 237 56.14 49.01 -20.29
N PHE A 238 55.38 49.05 -21.38
CA PHE A 238 53.92 48.89 -21.37
C PHE A 238 53.49 47.89 -22.44
N ARG A 239 52.71 46.86 -22.06
CA ARG A 239 52.15 45.87 -23.00
C ARG A 239 50.68 45.61 -22.68
N ILE A 240 49.82 45.69 -23.69
CA ILE A 240 48.40 45.35 -23.60
C ILE A 240 48.22 43.92 -24.14
N ARG A 241 47.43 43.10 -23.44
CA ARG A 241 46.99 41.80 -23.91
C ARG A 241 45.48 41.78 -23.95
N THR A 242 44.92 41.62 -25.14
CA THR A 242 43.49 41.47 -25.38
C THR A 242 43.14 40.05 -25.79
N ARG A 243 41.91 39.62 -25.51
CA ARG A 243 41.35 38.34 -25.99
C ARG A 243 39.83 38.41 -26.03
N THR A 244 39.24 37.58 -26.88
CA THR A 244 37.79 37.34 -26.93
C THR A 244 37.29 36.70 -25.63
N VAL A 245 36.07 37.06 -25.24
CA VAL A 245 35.34 36.52 -24.08
C VAL A 245 33.87 36.25 -24.47
N PRO A 246 33.13 35.42 -23.71
CA PRO A 246 31.70 35.24 -23.93
C PRO A 246 30.90 36.55 -23.88
N GLU A 247 29.84 36.65 -24.69
CA GLU A 247 28.89 37.77 -24.72
C GLU A 247 27.93 37.76 -23.52
N SER A 248 27.62 36.57 -23.02
CA SER A 248 26.72 36.33 -21.90
C SER A 248 27.03 34.97 -21.28
N PHE A 249 26.40 34.68 -20.15
CA PHE A 249 26.34 33.33 -19.58
C PHE A 249 24.89 32.95 -19.33
N ALA A 250 24.49 31.77 -19.79
CA ALA A 250 23.22 31.15 -19.45
C ALA A 250 23.45 30.12 -18.33
N VAL A 251 22.69 30.23 -17.24
CA VAL A 251 22.79 29.31 -16.10
C VAL A 251 21.44 28.67 -15.82
N ALA A 252 21.46 27.42 -15.36
CA ALA A 252 20.27 26.71 -14.94
C ALA A 252 20.53 25.73 -13.80
N ASP A 253 19.53 25.50 -12.94
CA ASP A 253 19.53 24.45 -11.93
C ASP A 253 18.11 23.99 -11.60
N TYR A 254 18.02 22.80 -11.01
CA TYR A 254 16.80 22.24 -10.45
C TYR A 254 16.80 22.40 -8.92
N ASN A 255 15.85 23.21 -8.42
CA ASN A 255 15.56 23.35 -6.99
C ASN A 255 14.36 22.45 -6.60
N PRO A 256 14.57 21.43 -5.74
CA PRO A 256 13.48 20.58 -5.26
C PRO A 256 12.33 21.31 -4.56
N GLU A 257 12.61 22.45 -3.93
CA GLU A 257 11.58 23.24 -3.24
C GLU A 257 10.70 24.03 -4.21
N SER A 258 11.16 24.23 -5.45
CA SER A 258 10.46 24.88 -6.55
C SER A 258 10.45 24.00 -7.80
N ALA A 259 10.03 22.75 -7.64
CA ALA A 259 10.17 21.70 -8.66
C ALA A 259 9.35 21.88 -9.95
N TRP A 260 8.45 22.87 -10.02
CA TRP A 260 7.56 23.11 -11.16
C TRP A 260 8.25 23.83 -12.32
N GLU A 261 9.40 24.48 -12.09
CA GLU A 261 10.19 25.14 -13.13
C GLU A 261 11.68 24.87 -12.94
N VAL A 262 12.42 24.78 -14.05
CA VAL A 262 13.88 24.84 -14.04
C VAL A 262 14.27 26.30 -13.93
N LEU A 263 14.89 26.68 -12.81
CA LEU A 263 15.37 28.04 -12.61
C LEU A 263 16.48 28.31 -13.61
N ARG A 264 16.18 29.14 -14.62
CA ARG A 264 17.09 29.48 -15.70
C ARG A 264 17.16 30.99 -15.88
N ASN A 265 18.36 31.52 -16.08
CA ASN A 265 18.55 32.90 -16.44
C ASN A 265 19.79 33.10 -17.32
N GLU A 266 19.82 34.19 -18.08
CA GLU A 266 20.96 34.61 -18.88
C GLU A 266 21.28 36.06 -18.56
N SER A 267 22.55 36.40 -18.41
CA SER A 267 22.94 37.78 -18.10
C SER A 267 24.24 38.19 -18.78
N ARG A 268 24.32 39.49 -19.06
CA ARG A 268 25.48 40.20 -19.60
C ARG A 268 25.63 41.54 -18.89
N VAL A 269 26.88 42.01 -18.78
CA VAL A 269 27.24 43.26 -18.06
C VAL A 269 27.29 44.45 -19.02
N VAL A 270 27.83 44.24 -20.22
CA VAL A 270 28.02 45.29 -21.24
C VAL A 270 27.20 44.90 -22.47
N PRO A 271 26.57 45.86 -23.18
CA PRO A 271 25.97 45.62 -24.50
C PRO A 271 27.01 45.13 -25.51
N ASP A 272 26.55 44.53 -26.61
CA ASP A 272 27.39 43.94 -27.66
C ASP A 272 28.50 44.90 -28.14
N ASP A 273 29.72 44.56 -27.78
CA ASP A 273 30.96 45.15 -28.27
C ASP A 273 31.60 44.01 -29.06
N GLY A 274 31.71 44.13 -30.39
CA GLY A 274 31.99 43.04 -31.35
C GLY A 274 33.30 42.25 -31.16
N THR A 275 33.94 42.41 -30.00
CA THR A 275 35.04 41.65 -29.44
C THR A 275 34.60 40.49 -28.53
N MET A 276 33.30 40.30 -28.29
CA MET A 276 32.73 39.18 -27.53
C MET A 276 32.10 38.14 -28.46
N VAL A 277 32.13 36.84 -28.07
CA VAL A 277 31.57 35.76 -28.89
C VAL A 277 30.86 34.69 -28.04
N GLY A 278 29.58 34.48 -28.32
CA GLY A 278 28.78 33.32 -27.89
C GLY A 278 28.34 33.33 -26.42
N ALA A 279 27.47 32.38 -26.07
CA ALA A 279 26.82 32.27 -24.77
C ALA A 279 26.97 30.86 -24.16
N PRO A 280 28.00 30.61 -23.33
CA PRO A 280 28.16 29.35 -22.62
C PRO A 280 26.98 29.05 -21.70
N TYR A 281 26.55 27.79 -21.70
CA TYR A 281 25.52 27.27 -20.82
C TYR A 281 26.12 26.48 -19.66
N VAL A 282 25.69 26.77 -18.43
CA VAL A 282 26.17 26.11 -17.21
C VAL A 282 25.02 25.54 -16.41
N TRP A 283 25.06 24.24 -16.15
CA TRP A 283 24.09 23.51 -15.33
C TRP A 283 24.59 23.28 -13.90
N GLY A 284 23.68 23.31 -12.93
CA GLY A 284 23.96 22.86 -11.56
C GLY A 284 24.57 23.91 -10.64
N THR A 285 24.33 25.20 -10.91
CA THR A 285 24.99 26.33 -10.23
C THR A 285 24.54 26.62 -8.80
N HIS A 286 23.57 25.87 -8.28
CA HIS A 286 23.07 25.89 -6.90
C HIS A 286 22.47 27.23 -6.46
N HIS A 287 21.79 27.92 -7.36
CA HIS A 287 20.97 29.09 -7.01
C HIS A 287 19.60 28.64 -6.49
N GLY A 288 19.10 29.32 -5.45
CA GLY A 288 17.80 29.00 -4.85
C GLY A 288 16.60 29.56 -5.61
N ASP A 289 16.78 30.66 -6.34
CA ASP A 289 15.73 31.45 -6.98
C ASP A 289 16.19 32.08 -8.33
N THR A 290 15.26 32.73 -9.03
CA THR A 290 15.53 33.39 -10.32
C THR A 290 16.46 34.60 -10.19
N ALA A 291 16.43 35.31 -9.05
CA ALA A 291 17.34 36.40 -8.74
C ALA A 291 18.78 35.91 -8.54
N GLY A 292 18.95 34.76 -7.88
CA GLY A 292 20.21 34.05 -7.72
C GLY A 292 20.75 33.56 -9.07
N ALA A 293 19.90 33.02 -9.94
CA ALA A 293 20.29 32.65 -11.30
C ALA A 293 20.84 33.85 -12.10
N LYS A 294 20.15 34.99 -12.04
CA LYS A 294 20.62 36.24 -12.66
C LYS A 294 21.96 36.70 -12.10
N ARG A 295 22.12 36.62 -10.77
CA ARG A 295 23.35 37.00 -10.06
C ARG A 295 24.53 36.11 -10.48
N GLU A 296 24.35 34.80 -10.52
CA GLU A 296 25.37 33.84 -10.93
C GLU A 296 25.81 34.06 -12.38
N ALA A 297 24.85 34.22 -13.30
CA ALA A 297 25.15 34.55 -14.70
C ALA A 297 25.95 35.86 -14.83
N LEU A 298 25.56 36.89 -14.08
CA LEU A 298 26.27 38.17 -14.03
C LEU A 298 27.71 38.00 -13.50
N LEU A 299 27.90 37.27 -12.40
CA LEU A 299 29.21 37.03 -11.79
C LEU A 299 30.15 36.27 -12.74
N ARG A 300 29.66 35.26 -13.47
CA ARG A 300 30.42 34.54 -14.49
C ARG A 300 30.85 35.45 -15.63
N HIS A 301 29.95 36.32 -16.09
CA HIS A 301 30.27 37.30 -17.13
C HIS A 301 31.29 38.35 -16.64
N GLU A 302 31.11 38.92 -15.43
CA GLU A 302 32.09 39.81 -14.79
C GLU A 302 33.47 39.14 -14.69
N SER A 303 33.53 37.87 -14.29
CA SER A 303 34.78 37.09 -14.23
C SER A 303 35.45 36.94 -15.60
N ALA A 304 34.68 36.73 -16.65
CA ALA A 304 35.22 36.63 -18.00
C ALA A 304 35.77 37.99 -18.49
N LEU A 305 34.99 39.08 -18.32
CA LEU A 305 35.31 40.44 -18.77
C LEU A 305 36.62 40.98 -18.20
N VAL A 306 36.92 40.69 -16.93
CA VAL A 306 38.18 41.05 -16.26
C VAL A 306 39.42 40.60 -17.04
N ARG A 307 39.29 39.57 -17.89
CA ARG A 307 40.38 38.99 -18.66
C ARG A 307 40.39 39.40 -20.12
N GLN A 308 39.39 40.14 -20.58
CA GLN A 308 39.30 40.64 -21.95
C GLN A 308 40.46 41.58 -22.26
N VAL A 309 40.78 42.50 -21.33
CA VAL A 309 41.90 43.45 -21.43
C VAL A 309 42.79 43.34 -20.19
N ARG A 310 44.08 43.06 -20.39
CA ARG A 310 45.08 43.03 -19.31
C ARG A 310 46.33 43.80 -19.67
N TYR A 311 46.76 44.66 -18.76
CA TYR A 311 47.99 45.43 -18.87
C TYR A 311 49.13 44.69 -18.19
N LYS A 312 50.29 44.60 -18.85
CA LYS A 312 51.55 44.13 -18.28
C LYS A 312 52.56 45.26 -18.37
N VAL A 313 52.94 45.78 -17.21
CA VAL A 313 53.71 47.03 -17.10
C VAL A 313 54.98 46.76 -16.31
N LYS A 314 56.10 47.41 -16.68
CA LYS A 314 57.32 47.47 -15.86
C LYS A 314 57.54 48.90 -15.39
N SER A 315 57.88 49.06 -14.11
CA SER A 315 58.07 50.36 -13.48
C SER A 315 59.13 50.32 -12.38
N THR A 316 59.66 51.49 -12.02
CA THR A 316 60.57 51.70 -10.89
C THR A 316 59.87 52.24 -9.63
N VAL A 317 58.54 52.42 -9.64
CA VAL A 317 57.78 52.98 -8.50
C VAL A 317 57.65 51.95 -7.36
N LEU A 318 58.16 52.25 -6.16
CA LEU A 318 58.08 51.30 -5.04
C LEU A 318 56.67 51.15 -4.44
N ALA A 319 55.83 52.18 -4.54
CA ALA A 319 54.53 52.23 -3.88
C ALA A 319 53.44 51.35 -4.55
N ILE A 320 53.66 50.86 -5.77
CA ILE A 320 52.66 50.04 -6.49
C ILE A 320 52.47 48.70 -5.78
N ARG A 321 51.22 48.36 -5.47
CA ARG A 321 50.80 47.12 -4.80
C ARG A 321 49.48 46.60 -5.36
N PRO A 322 49.13 45.31 -5.19
CA PRO A 322 47.78 44.86 -5.51
C PRO A 322 46.73 45.64 -4.73
N GLY A 323 45.61 45.98 -5.38
CA GLY A 323 44.54 46.77 -4.75
C GLY A 323 44.57 48.27 -5.09
N CYS A 324 45.72 48.82 -5.51
CA CYS A 324 45.81 50.24 -5.89
C CYS A 324 45.43 50.49 -7.36
N ILE A 325 44.98 51.71 -7.63
CA ILE A 325 44.72 52.18 -9.00
C ILE A 325 45.93 52.98 -9.48
N VAL A 326 46.51 52.60 -10.64
CA VAL A 326 47.60 53.33 -11.29
C VAL A 326 47.06 54.03 -12.53
N ARG A 327 47.27 55.35 -12.63
CA ARG A 327 46.92 56.14 -13.81
C ARG A 327 48.19 56.65 -14.47
N SER A 328 48.37 56.28 -15.73
CA SER A 328 49.46 56.82 -16.56
C SER A 328 49.11 58.24 -17.04
N ASP A 329 50.10 59.05 -17.35
CA ASP A 329 49.92 60.29 -18.13
C ASP A 329 49.58 60.01 -19.61
N ARG A 330 49.84 58.78 -20.08
CA ARG A 330 49.31 58.25 -21.35
C ARG A 330 47.82 57.93 -21.25
N LEU A 331 47.02 58.45 -22.18
CA LEU A 331 45.61 58.07 -22.33
C LEU A 331 45.49 56.62 -22.82
N LEU A 332 44.69 55.82 -22.10
CA LEU A 332 44.38 54.43 -22.43
C LEU A 332 42.88 54.32 -22.73
N GLU A 333 42.54 53.84 -23.93
CA GLU A 333 41.17 53.71 -24.43
C GLU A 333 40.27 52.90 -23.47
N ASP A 334 40.69 51.68 -23.13
CA ASP A 334 39.94 50.78 -22.24
C ASP A 334 40.05 51.12 -20.74
N ALA A 335 40.88 52.09 -20.33
CA ALA A 335 41.15 52.38 -18.92
C ALA A 335 41.19 53.89 -18.60
N PRO A 336 40.13 54.66 -18.92
CA PRO A 336 40.11 56.11 -18.73
C PRO A 336 40.19 56.52 -17.25
N ARG A 337 39.73 55.65 -16.34
CA ARG A 337 39.78 55.85 -14.88
C ARG A 337 41.03 55.28 -14.21
N GLY A 338 42.00 54.82 -15.00
CA GLY A 338 43.22 54.15 -14.53
C GLY A 338 43.10 52.62 -14.54
N MET A 339 44.17 51.96 -14.08
CA MET A 339 44.31 50.51 -14.09
C MET A 339 44.34 49.98 -12.66
N PHE A 340 43.47 49.03 -12.32
CA PHE A 340 43.46 48.32 -11.05
C PHE A 340 44.54 47.23 -11.04
N VAL A 341 45.50 47.35 -10.12
CA VAL A 341 46.65 46.45 -10.04
C VAL A 341 46.25 45.13 -9.37
N THR A 342 46.44 44.02 -10.09
CA THR A 342 46.05 42.67 -9.66
C THR A 342 47.23 41.83 -9.19
N LYS A 343 48.42 42.06 -9.73
CA LYS A 343 49.64 41.33 -9.39
C LYS A 343 50.84 42.25 -9.52
N VAL A 344 51.79 42.16 -8.60
CA VAL A 344 53.06 42.87 -8.64
C VAL A 344 54.19 41.91 -8.30
N VAL A 345 55.25 41.93 -9.10
CA VAL A 345 56.51 41.26 -8.80
C VAL A 345 57.57 42.33 -8.65
N HIS A 346 58.04 42.52 -7.42
CA HIS A 346 59.15 43.39 -7.09
C HIS A 346 60.45 42.58 -7.16
N SER A 347 61.50 43.15 -7.73
CA SER A 347 62.81 42.50 -7.83
C SER A 347 63.94 43.49 -7.61
N GLY A 348 65.02 43.02 -6.99
CA GLY A 348 66.25 43.78 -6.84
C GLY A 348 67.42 42.89 -6.44
N ALA A 349 68.64 43.35 -6.69
CA ALA A 349 69.85 42.67 -6.28
C ALA A 349 70.95 43.68 -5.91
N ARG A 350 72.04 43.22 -5.31
CA ARG A 350 73.21 44.09 -5.12
C ARG A 350 73.80 44.58 -6.45
N SER A 351 73.68 43.75 -7.50
CA SER A 351 74.11 44.04 -8.87
C SER A 351 73.12 44.88 -9.66
N ASP A 352 71.84 44.86 -9.29
CA ASP A 352 70.74 45.35 -10.13
C ASP A 352 69.82 46.29 -9.36
N SER A 353 69.46 47.39 -10.01
CA SER A 353 68.53 48.36 -9.40
C SER A 353 67.13 47.77 -9.21
N TYR A 354 66.37 48.36 -8.29
CA TYR A 354 64.99 47.97 -8.09
C TYR A 354 64.14 48.14 -9.36
N MET A 355 63.31 47.13 -9.63
CA MET A 355 62.29 47.16 -10.66
C MET A 355 61.06 46.40 -10.15
N ASN A 356 59.87 46.82 -10.58
CA ASN A 356 58.67 46.01 -10.48
C ASN A 356 58.12 45.67 -11.87
N ARG A 357 57.36 44.57 -11.90
CA ARG A 357 56.48 44.23 -13.00
C ARG A 357 55.09 43.98 -12.45
N PHE A 358 54.11 44.75 -12.90
CA PHE A 358 52.73 44.56 -12.46
C PHE A 358 51.79 44.18 -13.61
N THR A 359 50.73 43.47 -13.23
CA THR A 359 49.59 43.18 -14.10
C THR A 359 48.38 43.94 -13.58
N ALA A 360 47.63 44.56 -14.47
CA ALA A 360 46.45 45.33 -14.12
C ALA A 360 45.30 45.12 -15.10
N ILE A 361 44.10 45.48 -14.67
CA ILE A 361 42.87 45.49 -15.46
C ILE A 361 42.31 46.93 -15.48
N PRO A 362 41.39 47.27 -16.38
CA PRO A 362 40.66 48.53 -16.29
C PRO A 362 40.00 48.73 -14.92
N ALA A 363 40.20 49.90 -14.29
CA ALA A 363 39.72 50.17 -12.92
C ALA A 363 38.22 50.44 -12.81
N ASP A 364 37.52 50.58 -13.93
CA ASP A 364 36.06 50.68 -14.04
C ASP A 364 35.37 49.31 -14.05
N ARG A 365 36.13 48.22 -14.18
CA ARG A 365 35.61 46.84 -14.14
C ARG A 365 35.84 46.24 -12.75
N PRO A 366 34.82 45.63 -12.12
CA PRO A 366 35.00 44.96 -10.83
C PRO A 366 35.85 43.70 -10.99
N TYR A 367 36.86 43.54 -10.15
CA TYR A 367 37.73 42.37 -10.17
C TYR A 367 36.97 41.14 -9.67
N ARG A 368 37.11 40.04 -10.40
CA ARG A 368 36.56 38.74 -10.05
C ARG A 368 37.63 37.68 -10.25
N MET A 369 37.73 36.77 -9.29
CA MET A 369 38.55 35.58 -9.42
C MET A 369 38.08 34.73 -10.60
N ARG A 370 38.98 33.90 -11.13
CA ARG A 370 38.62 32.98 -12.21
C ARG A 370 37.74 31.87 -11.68
N MET A 371 36.49 31.89 -12.12
CA MET A 371 35.58 30.76 -11.99
C MET A 371 36.10 29.60 -12.82
N ASP A 372 36.52 28.54 -12.15
CA ASP A 372 37.06 27.31 -12.73
C ASP A 372 36.41 26.09 -12.04
N ASP A 373 35.20 25.75 -12.49
CA ASP A 373 34.37 24.66 -11.95
C ASP A 373 35.10 23.30 -11.90
N GLY A 374 36.16 23.12 -12.68
CA GLY A 374 37.01 21.93 -12.66
C GLY A 374 37.88 21.80 -11.39
N ARG A 375 38.08 22.87 -10.63
CA ARG A 375 38.86 22.87 -9.37
C ARG A 375 37.99 22.75 -8.13
N TRP A 376 36.68 22.90 -8.26
CA TRP A 376 35.77 22.83 -7.13
C TRP A 376 35.71 21.40 -6.58
N PRO A 377 35.59 21.24 -5.25
CA PRO A 377 35.53 19.92 -4.63
C PRO A 377 34.33 19.14 -5.15
N LYS A 378 34.52 17.86 -5.48
CA LYS A 378 33.46 16.95 -5.89
C LYS A 378 33.48 15.66 -5.08
N ILE A 379 32.31 15.21 -4.64
CA ILE A 379 32.10 13.94 -3.95
C ILE A 379 31.35 13.02 -4.90
N HIS A 380 32.08 12.19 -5.65
CA HIS A 380 31.49 11.29 -6.65
C HIS A 380 30.79 10.06 -6.04
N GLY A 381 31.10 9.71 -4.80
CA GLY A 381 30.52 8.58 -4.07
C GLY A 381 29.55 9.02 -2.98
N THR A 382 29.38 8.15 -1.98
CA THR A 382 28.60 8.44 -0.77
C THR A 382 29.51 8.68 0.43
N LEU A 383 29.02 9.45 1.40
CA LEU A 383 29.63 9.55 2.73
C LEU A 383 28.74 8.85 3.75
N GLY A 384 29.37 8.21 4.74
CA GLY A 384 28.66 7.70 5.91
C GLY A 384 28.13 8.84 6.78
N ALA A 385 26.91 8.67 7.28
CA ALA A 385 26.28 9.56 8.23
C ALA A 385 25.47 8.78 9.26
N THR A 386 25.16 9.43 10.38
CA THR A 386 24.30 8.85 11.42
C THR A 386 23.08 9.74 11.61
N ILE A 387 21.89 9.16 11.61
CA ILE A 387 20.64 9.89 11.85
C ILE A 387 20.64 10.47 13.27
N CYS A 388 20.28 11.74 13.41
CA CYS A 388 20.29 12.46 14.68
C CYS A 388 18.95 13.15 14.92
N SER A 389 18.42 12.98 16.13
CA SER A 389 17.19 13.63 16.58
C SER A 389 17.50 14.68 17.67
N PRO A 390 16.70 15.77 17.81
CA PRO A 390 16.96 16.84 18.77
C PRO A 390 17.01 16.41 20.26
N ASP A 391 16.33 15.31 20.60
CA ASP A 391 16.28 14.74 21.96
C ASP A 391 16.14 13.20 21.91
N LYS A 392 15.72 12.56 23.01
CA LYS A 392 15.42 11.13 23.10
C LYS A 392 14.09 10.79 22.42
N TYR A 393 14.13 10.62 21.11
CA TYR A 393 12.99 10.09 20.37
C TYR A 393 13.04 8.56 20.25
N LYS A 394 11.88 7.91 20.30
CA LYS A 394 11.75 6.47 20.01
C LYS A 394 11.93 6.16 18.52
N PHE A 395 11.52 7.10 17.66
CA PHE A 395 11.65 7.08 16.20
C PHE A 395 12.49 8.28 15.76
N ALA A 396 13.12 8.26 14.59
CA ALA A 396 13.87 9.46 14.15
C ALA A 396 12.96 10.68 14.02
N TYR A 397 13.49 11.87 14.35
CA TYR A 397 12.81 13.12 14.07
C TYR A 397 12.69 13.35 12.55
N LEU A 398 11.48 13.65 12.09
CA LEU A 398 11.14 13.93 10.70
C LEU A 398 10.58 15.34 10.59
N THR A 399 10.98 16.09 9.56
CA THR A 399 10.33 17.36 9.23
C THR A 399 8.92 17.11 8.67
N ASP A 400 8.12 18.17 8.53
CA ASP A 400 6.81 18.15 7.84
C ASP A 400 6.90 17.65 6.38
N LYS A 401 8.05 17.86 5.74
CA LYS A 401 8.40 17.34 4.40
C LYS A 401 8.90 15.89 4.40
N GLY A 402 9.10 15.28 5.58
CA GLY A 402 9.61 13.91 5.73
C GLY A 402 11.13 13.79 5.52
N GLU A 403 11.88 14.82 5.89
CA GLU A 403 13.35 14.88 5.80
C GLU A 403 14.00 14.57 7.16
N TYR A 404 15.25 14.13 7.13
CA TYR A 404 16.01 13.70 8.30
C TYR A 404 17.21 14.60 8.56
N ILE A 405 17.61 14.71 9.82
CA ILE A 405 18.88 15.35 10.20
C ILE A 405 19.92 14.24 10.39
N ALA A 406 21.12 14.44 9.86
CA ALA A 406 22.18 13.43 9.92
C ALA A 406 23.55 14.05 10.16
N ARG A 407 24.32 13.45 11.06
CA ARG A 407 25.71 13.82 11.29
C ARG A 407 26.63 13.09 10.30
N PHE A 408 27.33 13.84 9.46
CA PHE A 408 28.39 13.29 8.60
C PHE A 408 29.54 12.74 9.44
N HIS A 409 30.04 11.54 9.13
CA HIS A 409 31.12 10.91 9.91
C HIS A 409 32.47 11.64 9.79
N CYS A 410 32.67 12.38 8.70
CA CYS A 410 33.86 13.22 8.51
C CYS A 410 33.74 14.61 9.17
N ASP A 411 32.59 14.98 9.74
CA ASP A 411 32.43 16.20 10.52
C ASP A 411 32.74 15.93 12.00
N PHE A 412 33.96 16.32 12.40
CA PHE A 412 34.43 16.25 13.79
C PHE A 412 34.03 17.47 14.63
N GLY A 413 33.26 18.41 14.05
CA GLY A 413 32.69 19.54 14.76
C GLY A 413 31.79 19.12 15.92
N THR A 414 31.68 20.02 16.90
CA THR A 414 30.71 19.87 18.00
C THR A 414 29.43 20.60 17.63
N TRP A 415 28.31 19.88 17.66
CA TRP A 415 27.00 20.37 17.29
C TRP A 415 25.99 20.05 18.40
N PRO A 416 25.00 20.91 18.65
CA PRO A 416 23.80 20.51 19.38
C PRO A 416 23.11 19.35 18.67
N LYS A 417 22.51 18.44 19.44
CA LYS A 417 21.74 17.33 18.86
C LYS A 417 20.58 17.83 18.02
N GLY A 418 20.37 17.24 16.85
CA GLY A 418 19.35 17.64 15.89
C GLY A 418 19.67 18.94 15.14
N ALA A 419 20.94 19.36 15.12
CA ALA A 419 21.42 20.53 14.36
C ALA A 419 22.70 20.23 13.56
N GLU A 420 23.09 18.96 13.45
CA GLU A 420 24.33 18.51 12.82
C GLU A 420 24.36 18.68 11.29
N SER A 421 23.19 18.77 10.67
CA SER A 421 23.03 19.09 9.25
C SER A 421 21.74 19.87 9.00
N VAL A 422 21.60 20.37 7.78
CA VAL A 422 20.27 20.73 7.26
C VAL A 422 19.40 19.48 7.11
N PRO A 423 18.06 19.62 7.07
CA PRO A 423 17.17 18.53 6.72
C PRO A 423 17.53 17.92 5.35
N LEU A 424 17.72 16.60 5.33
CA LEU A 424 18.12 15.83 4.17
C LEU A 424 16.96 14.98 3.67
N ARG A 425 16.67 15.09 2.38
CA ARG A 425 15.70 14.23 1.70
C ARG A 425 16.21 12.79 1.64
N LEU A 426 15.30 11.82 1.80
CA LEU A 426 15.57 10.40 1.62
C LEU A 426 15.13 9.93 0.23
N ALA A 427 16.04 9.32 -0.51
CA ALA A 427 15.74 8.57 -1.72
C ALA A 427 14.93 7.32 -1.34
N LYS A 428 13.78 7.13 -1.99
CA LYS A 428 12.83 6.06 -1.70
C LYS A 428 12.76 5.09 -2.88
N PRO A 429 12.51 3.79 -2.65
CA PRO A 429 12.27 2.84 -3.74
C PRO A 429 11.13 3.27 -4.66
N PHE A 430 10.11 3.96 -4.11
CA PHE A 430 9.02 4.57 -4.87
C PHE A 430 8.60 5.88 -4.20
N ALA A 431 8.44 6.94 -5.00
CA ALA A 431 7.86 8.22 -4.60
C ALA A 431 7.19 8.87 -5.82
N GLY A 432 5.93 9.27 -5.69
CA GLY A 432 5.11 9.78 -6.79
C GLY A 432 4.18 10.93 -6.37
N LYS A 433 3.36 11.39 -7.32
CA LYS A 433 2.37 12.46 -7.10
C LYS A 433 1.36 12.04 -6.01
N ASN A 434 0.73 13.02 -5.35
CA ASN A 434 -0.31 12.81 -4.33
C ASN A 434 0.15 11.98 -3.11
N HIS A 435 1.38 12.18 -2.63
CA HIS A 435 1.96 11.44 -1.50
C HIS A 435 1.99 9.91 -1.68
N THR A 436 1.98 9.43 -2.93
CA THR A 436 2.19 8.01 -3.23
C THR A 436 3.67 7.66 -3.06
N GLY A 437 3.99 6.51 -2.47
CA GLY A 437 5.38 6.11 -2.25
C GLY A 437 5.58 5.01 -1.21
N LEU A 438 6.82 4.56 -1.07
CA LEU A 438 7.27 3.63 -0.04
C LEU A 438 8.21 4.35 0.93
N HIS A 439 7.82 4.52 2.18
CA HIS A 439 8.64 5.14 3.21
C HIS A 439 8.68 4.25 4.47
N MET A 440 9.85 3.66 4.73
CA MET A 440 10.16 3.00 6.00
C MET A 440 10.95 3.97 6.88
N PRO A 441 10.39 4.49 7.99
CA PRO A 441 11.07 5.49 8.80
C PRO A 441 12.36 4.98 9.42
N ALA A 442 13.40 5.80 9.41
CA ALA A 442 14.63 5.51 10.13
C ALA A 442 14.43 5.62 11.65
N VAL A 443 15.34 5.02 12.41
CA VAL A 443 15.44 5.17 13.86
C VAL A 443 16.61 6.09 14.21
N ASP A 444 16.51 6.78 15.34
CA ASP A 444 17.60 7.60 15.85
C ASP A 444 18.89 6.77 16.01
N GLY A 445 19.98 7.31 15.47
CA GLY A 445 21.28 6.65 15.46
C GLY A 445 21.48 5.61 14.35
N ASP A 446 20.52 5.38 13.45
CA ASP A 446 20.72 4.52 12.27
C ASP A 446 21.83 5.08 11.37
N GLU A 447 22.57 4.16 10.74
CA GLU A 447 23.64 4.51 9.82
C GLU A 447 23.08 4.66 8.41
N ALA A 448 23.36 5.81 7.80
CA ALA A 448 22.86 6.21 6.50
C ALA A 448 24.00 6.54 5.55
N LEU A 449 23.72 6.40 4.26
CA LEU A 449 24.60 6.84 3.19
C LEU A 449 24.07 8.15 2.62
N VAL A 450 24.94 9.16 2.52
CA VAL A 450 24.62 10.45 1.90
C VAL A 450 25.29 10.54 0.55
N GLY A 451 24.49 10.66 -0.51
CA GLY A 451 24.95 11.01 -1.85
C GLY A 451 24.93 12.52 -2.08
N PHE A 452 25.59 12.98 -3.14
CA PHE A 452 25.70 14.39 -3.48
C PHE A 452 25.29 14.60 -4.95
N ARG A 453 24.24 15.40 -5.19
CA ARG A 453 23.75 15.65 -6.56
C ARG A 453 24.84 16.30 -7.39
N GLU A 454 25.10 15.78 -8.58
CA GLU A 454 26.17 16.24 -9.50
C GLU A 454 27.59 16.16 -8.87
N GLY A 455 27.73 15.45 -7.75
CA GLY A 455 28.93 15.43 -6.91
C GLY A 455 29.17 16.74 -6.14
N ASN A 456 28.22 17.68 -6.11
CA ASN A 456 28.38 18.96 -5.42
C ASN A 456 28.25 18.76 -3.89
N PRO A 457 29.29 19.07 -3.08
CA PRO A 457 29.26 18.91 -1.62
C PRO A 457 28.12 19.66 -0.92
N ASN A 458 27.57 20.70 -1.56
CA ASN A 458 26.49 21.52 -1.01
C ASN A 458 25.09 20.97 -1.31
N LYS A 459 24.96 19.86 -2.07
CA LYS A 459 23.68 19.22 -2.43
C LYS A 459 23.54 17.79 -1.86
N PRO A 460 23.60 17.59 -0.53
CA PRO A 460 23.48 16.27 0.09
C PRO A 460 22.05 15.69 -0.02
N ILE A 461 21.95 14.37 -0.17
CA ILE A 461 20.70 13.59 -0.15
C ILE A 461 20.97 12.21 0.49
N LEU A 462 20.09 11.74 1.37
CA LEU A 462 20.19 10.38 1.91
C LEU A 462 19.79 9.39 0.81
N VAL A 463 20.67 8.43 0.49
CA VAL A 463 20.43 7.45 -0.59
C VAL A 463 20.00 6.08 -0.07
N GLY A 464 20.21 5.81 1.22
CA GLY A 464 19.82 4.55 1.84
C GLY A 464 20.41 4.38 3.24
N PHE A 465 20.14 3.23 3.84
CA PHE A 465 20.60 2.84 5.18
C PHE A 465 21.44 1.58 5.10
N VAL A 466 22.39 1.45 6.03
CA VAL A 466 23.28 0.29 6.11
C VAL A 466 23.31 -0.25 7.54
N HIS A 467 23.38 -1.58 7.65
CA HIS A 467 23.66 -2.26 8.90
C HIS A 467 25.14 -2.13 9.27
N ASN A 468 25.44 -2.23 10.57
CA ASN A 468 26.80 -2.10 11.10
C ASN A 468 27.10 -3.13 12.20
N SER A 469 28.28 -3.05 12.81
CA SER A 469 28.73 -4.04 13.80
C SER A 469 27.87 -4.08 15.06
N GLN A 470 27.17 -3.00 15.41
CA GLN A 470 26.26 -2.95 16.56
C GLN A 470 24.83 -3.36 16.17
N ARG A 471 24.44 -3.14 14.90
CA ARG A 471 23.13 -3.46 14.34
C ARG A 471 23.33 -4.35 13.11
N PRO A 472 23.63 -5.64 13.30
CA PRO A 472 23.92 -6.54 12.19
C PRO A 472 22.69 -6.75 11.31
N ASP A 473 22.95 -7.18 10.07
CA ASP A 473 21.91 -7.44 9.09
C ASP A 473 20.92 -8.53 9.57
N LEU A 474 19.66 -8.33 9.21
CA LEU A 474 18.57 -9.28 9.43
C LEU A 474 18.87 -10.64 8.77
N VAL A 475 19.41 -10.59 7.56
CA VAL A 475 19.78 -11.73 6.72
C VAL A 475 21.28 -11.94 6.80
N ASN A 476 21.67 -13.10 7.34
CA ASN A 476 23.07 -13.47 7.48
C ASN A 476 23.22 -15.01 7.44
N SER A 477 24.45 -15.50 7.51
CA SER A 477 24.72 -16.94 7.47
C SER A 477 24.31 -17.69 8.75
N SER A 478 23.96 -16.98 9.82
CA SER A 478 23.50 -17.62 11.05
C SER A 478 22.12 -18.24 10.86
N ARG A 479 21.92 -19.43 11.44
CA ARG A 479 20.59 -20.03 11.60
C ARG A 479 19.81 -20.14 10.27
N ARG A 480 20.50 -20.48 9.17
CA ARG A 480 19.91 -20.72 7.84
C ARG A 480 19.16 -19.51 7.25
N ARG A 481 19.51 -18.28 7.63
CA ARG A 481 18.80 -17.10 7.12
C ARG A 481 19.20 -16.65 5.72
N MET A 482 20.26 -17.22 5.14
CA MET A 482 20.78 -16.82 3.83
C MET A 482 19.82 -17.03 2.65
N SER A 483 18.79 -17.87 2.82
CA SER A 483 17.70 -18.08 1.86
C SER A 483 16.48 -17.20 2.11
N ARG A 484 16.53 -16.27 3.09
CA ARG A 484 15.39 -15.44 3.47
C ARG A 484 15.41 -14.08 2.82
N ASN A 485 14.23 -13.65 2.40
CA ASN A 485 13.87 -12.28 2.09
C ASN A 485 12.95 -11.77 3.20
N GLU A 486 13.37 -10.77 3.97
CA GLU A 486 12.63 -10.33 5.16
C GLU A 486 12.45 -8.80 5.24
N ILE A 487 11.21 -8.37 5.50
CA ILE A 487 10.85 -7.02 5.95
C ILE A 487 10.49 -7.12 7.44
N ARG A 488 11.20 -6.38 8.30
CA ARG A 488 10.95 -6.36 9.73
C ARG A 488 10.91 -4.94 10.27
N THR A 489 9.87 -4.63 11.03
CA THR A 489 9.73 -3.36 11.76
C THR A 489 10.24 -3.47 13.20
N GLN A 490 10.51 -2.33 13.85
CA GLN A 490 11.02 -2.27 15.23
C GLN A 490 10.09 -2.98 16.25
N SER A 491 8.77 -2.97 16.03
CA SER A 491 7.80 -3.62 16.92
C SER A 491 7.58 -5.10 16.63
N GLY A 492 8.33 -5.67 15.69
CA GLY A 492 8.26 -7.10 15.37
C GLY A 492 7.18 -7.48 14.36
N ASN A 493 6.59 -6.52 13.63
CA ASN A 493 5.81 -6.86 12.43
C ASN A 493 6.78 -7.35 11.35
N LYS A 494 6.51 -8.54 10.83
CA LYS A 494 7.41 -9.28 9.94
C LYS A 494 6.65 -9.78 8.72
N LEU A 495 7.29 -9.66 7.57
CA LEU A 495 6.97 -10.42 6.37
C LEU A 495 8.27 -11.09 5.94
N TRP A 496 8.34 -12.42 5.94
CA TRP A 496 9.48 -13.12 5.39
C TRP A 496 9.07 -14.22 4.40
N MET A 497 9.94 -14.45 3.42
CA MET A 497 9.86 -15.50 2.42
C MET A 497 11.18 -16.27 2.47
N ASP A 498 11.15 -17.59 2.62
CA ASP A 498 12.34 -18.45 2.70
C ASP A 498 12.33 -19.38 1.50
N ASP A 499 13.40 -19.35 0.70
CA ASP A 499 13.55 -20.10 -0.55
C ASP A 499 14.40 -21.36 -0.39
N TRP A 500 14.47 -21.91 0.83
CA TRP A 500 15.26 -23.11 1.05
C TRP A 500 14.56 -24.34 0.50
N ASP A 501 15.25 -25.08 -0.37
CA ASP A 501 14.74 -26.25 -1.09
C ASP A 501 13.89 -27.20 -0.22
N ASN A 502 12.67 -27.47 -0.68
CA ASN A 502 11.66 -28.34 -0.06
C ASN A 502 11.17 -27.88 1.33
N GLN A 503 11.50 -26.66 1.72
CA GLN A 503 11.11 -26.04 2.97
C GLN A 503 10.75 -24.56 2.75
N GLU A 504 10.20 -24.27 1.57
CA GLU A 504 9.79 -22.94 1.17
C GLU A 504 8.61 -22.49 2.03
N GLY A 505 8.68 -21.25 2.51
CA GLY A 505 7.67 -20.74 3.43
C GLY A 505 7.51 -19.23 3.38
N ILE A 506 6.31 -18.77 3.69
CA ILE A 506 5.99 -17.34 3.83
C ILE A 506 5.30 -17.14 5.18
N GLU A 507 5.78 -16.16 5.96
CA GLU A 507 5.14 -15.73 7.21
C GLU A 507 4.83 -14.24 7.13
N LEU A 508 3.58 -13.89 7.48
CA LEU A 508 3.17 -12.53 7.84
C LEU A 508 2.74 -12.53 9.31
N SER A 509 3.43 -11.77 10.16
CA SER A 509 3.15 -11.80 11.61
C SER A 509 3.28 -10.45 12.32
N THR A 510 2.59 -10.34 13.44
CA THR A 510 2.69 -9.24 14.41
C THR A 510 2.71 -9.81 15.83
N GLU A 511 3.43 -9.15 16.75
CA GLU A 511 3.48 -9.55 18.16
C GLU A 511 2.18 -9.16 18.92
N HIS A 512 1.31 -8.33 18.32
CA HIS A 512 0.02 -7.95 18.91
C HIS A 512 -0.92 -9.16 19.08
N SER A 513 -1.86 -9.07 20.04
CA SER A 513 -2.85 -10.13 20.34
C SER A 513 -2.23 -11.50 20.68
N GLY A 514 -1.09 -11.52 21.38
CA GLY A 514 -0.39 -12.75 21.76
C GLY A 514 0.22 -13.52 20.59
N ARG A 515 0.67 -12.76 19.57
CA ARG A 515 1.17 -13.18 18.25
C ARG A 515 0.10 -13.70 17.31
N SER A 516 -0.26 -12.85 16.33
CA SER A 516 -1.08 -13.19 15.18
C SER A 516 -0.19 -13.42 13.96
N GLN A 517 -0.38 -14.54 13.27
CA GLN A 517 0.45 -14.92 12.13
C GLN A 517 -0.35 -15.68 11.07
N LEU A 518 0.00 -15.42 9.81
CA LEU A 518 -0.37 -16.23 8.64
C LEU A 518 0.90 -16.90 8.14
N ASN A 519 0.92 -18.23 8.17
CA ASN A 519 2.02 -19.05 7.65
C ASN A 519 1.53 -19.82 6.42
N LEU A 520 2.36 -19.88 5.38
CA LEU A 520 2.14 -20.65 4.15
C LEU A 520 3.38 -21.49 3.84
N GLY A 521 3.20 -22.71 3.33
CA GLY A 521 4.29 -23.63 2.99
C GLY A 521 4.83 -24.37 4.22
N PHE A 522 6.15 -24.43 4.35
CA PHE A 522 6.86 -25.06 5.47
C PHE A 522 6.78 -24.18 6.73
N ILE A 523 6.30 -24.75 7.83
CA ILE A 523 6.11 -24.03 9.08
C ILE A 523 7.08 -24.58 10.14
N PRO A 524 8.20 -23.88 10.39
CA PRO A 524 9.18 -24.32 11.37
C PRO A 524 8.81 -23.96 12.81
N ASP A 525 9.39 -24.67 13.77
CA ASP A 525 9.48 -24.26 15.16
C ASP A 525 10.64 -23.27 15.41
N ARG A 526 10.90 -22.91 16.68
CA ARG A 526 12.01 -22.01 17.06
C ARG A 526 13.40 -22.57 16.76
N GLU A 527 13.52 -23.87 16.58
CA GLU A 527 14.75 -24.61 16.30
C GLU A 527 14.92 -24.92 14.82
N LEU A 528 14.00 -24.43 13.97
CA LEU A 528 13.93 -24.66 12.53
C LEU A 528 13.58 -26.12 12.17
N LYS A 529 12.98 -26.87 13.09
CA LYS A 529 12.43 -28.19 12.81
C LYS A 529 10.98 -28.05 12.35
N GLU A 530 10.53 -29.04 11.60
CA GLU A 530 9.18 -29.04 11.06
C GLU A 530 8.12 -29.12 12.18
N ARG A 531 7.23 -28.12 12.20
CA ARG A 531 6.00 -28.14 13.01
C ARG A 531 4.78 -28.59 12.19
N GLY A 532 4.82 -28.33 10.88
CA GLY A 532 3.85 -28.77 9.88
C GLY A 532 4.07 -28.07 8.54
N ALA A 533 3.22 -28.39 7.56
CA ALA A 533 3.23 -27.79 6.24
C ALA A 533 1.80 -27.47 5.76
N GLY A 534 1.64 -26.45 4.91
CA GLY A 534 0.35 -26.04 4.35
C GLY A 534 0.04 -24.58 4.66
N ALA A 535 -1.14 -24.29 5.22
CA ALA A 535 -1.53 -22.95 5.63
C ALA A 535 -1.98 -22.95 7.09
N GLU A 536 -1.50 -21.98 7.87
CA GLU A 536 -1.96 -21.76 9.24
C GLU A 536 -2.27 -20.28 9.45
N LEU A 537 -3.49 -19.99 9.88
CA LEU A 537 -3.84 -18.70 10.47
C LEU A 537 -3.98 -18.88 11.97
N ARG A 538 -3.09 -18.26 12.74
CA ARG A 538 -3.01 -18.43 14.20
C ARG A 538 -3.08 -17.07 14.88
N THR A 539 -3.82 -17.00 15.98
CA THR A 539 -3.80 -15.86 16.91
C THR A 539 -4.13 -16.34 18.31
N ALA A 540 -3.61 -15.67 19.33
CA ALA A 540 -4.12 -15.86 20.70
C ALA A 540 -5.34 -14.96 21.00
N GLY A 541 -5.72 -14.10 20.05
CA GLY A 541 -6.95 -13.31 20.08
C GLY A 541 -8.13 -13.98 19.36
N HIS A 542 -9.06 -13.18 18.84
CA HIS A 542 -10.22 -13.69 18.10
C HIS A 542 -9.86 -14.06 16.66
N LEU A 543 -10.29 -15.24 16.23
CA LEU A 543 -10.12 -15.76 14.87
C LEU A 543 -11.50 -16.08 14.26
N VAL A 544 -11.74 -15.63 13.04
CA VAL A 544 -12.94 -15.97 12.25
C VAL A 544 -12.49 -16.60 10.94
N GLY A 545 -12.77 -17.89 10.77
CA GLY A 545 -12.51 -18.61 9.52
C GLY A 545 -13.82 -18.97 8.82
N ARG A 546 -13.87 -18.86 7.49
CA ARG A 546 -14.96 -19.35 6.63
C ARG A 546 -14.35 -20.18 5.51
N GLY A 547 -14.91 -21.34 5.20
CA GLY A 547 -14.36 -22.23 4.16
C GLY A 547 -15.32 -23.36 3.79
N GLY A 548 -15.66 -23.45 2.50
CA GLY A 548 -16.66 -24.39 1.96
C GLY A 548 -16.17 -25.83 1.77
N ALA A 549 -14.88 -26.12 1.99
CA ALA A 549 -14.30 -27.45 1.85
C ALA A 549 -13.72 -28.00 3.18
N GLY A 550 -14.08 -27.36 4.29
CA GLY A 550 -13.63 -27.73 5.64
C GLY A 550 -12.77 -26.65 6.29
N VAL A 551 -13.04 -26.42 7.58
CA VAL A 551 -12.27 -25.51 8.45
C VAL A 551 -12.11 -26.22 9.78
N MET A 552 -10.87 -26.40 10.25
CA MET A 552 -10.64 -26.75 11.65
C MET A 552 -10.69 -25.47 12.48
N LEU A 553 -11.62 -25.42 13.43
CA LEU A 553 -11.76 -24.31 14.37
C LEU A 553 -11.53 -24.86 15.78
N SER A 554 -10.35 -24.57 16.33
CA SER A 554 -9.99 -24.92 17.71
C SER A 554 -9.84 -23.66 18.55
N ALA A 555 -10.47 -23.63 19.72
CA ALA A 555 -10.31 -22.58 20.72
C ALA A 555 -9.27 -22.92 21.81
N TYR A 556 -8.51 -24.00 21.65
CA TYR A 556 -7.41 -24.31 22.56
C TYR A 556 -6.21 -23.38 22.32
N ASN A 557 -5.83 -22.65 23.36
CA ASN A 557 -4.68 -21.75 23.30
C ASN A 557 -3.37 -22.57 23.35
N GLN A 558 -2.71 -22.74 22.20
CA GLN A 558 -1.32 -23.21 22.13
C GLN A 558 -0.38 -22.06 22.55
N ALA A 559 -0.08 -21.96 23.84
CA ALA A 559 0.78 -20.90 24.38
C ALA A 559 2.14 -20.88 23.67
N GLY A 560 2.47 -19.75 23.03
CA GLY A 560 3.75 -19.57 22.31
C GLY A 560 3.92 -20.36 21.02
N GLY A 561 2.89 -21.09 20.55
CA GLY A 561 2.98 -21.96 19.37
C GLY A 561 3.72 -23.28 19.63
N ASN A 562 3.76 -23.74 20.89
CA ASN A 562 4.28 -25.06 21.24
C ASN A 562 3.31 -26.15 20.75
N GLY A 563 3.85 -27.19 20.09
CA GLY A 563 3.07 -28.32 19.55
C GLY A 563 3.03 -28.34 18.01
N LYS A 564 2.61 -29.47 17.42
CA LYS A 564 2.46 -29.60 15.95
C LYS A 564 1.24 -28.81 15.46
N VAL A 565 1.22 -28.43 14.18
CA VAL A 565 0.05 -27.78 13.55
C VAL A 565 -1.21 -28.65 13.68
N LEU A 566 -1.06 -29.97 13.61
CA LEU A 566 -2.13 -30.97 13.69
C LEU A 566 -2.30 -31.58 15.10
N ASP A 567 -1.77 -30.96 16.15
CA ASP A 567 -1.90 -31.50 17.51
C ASP A 567 -3.37 -31.49 17.96
N THR A 568 -3.90 -32.69 18.23
CA THR A 568 -5.30 -32.91 18.66
C THR A 568 -5.40 -33.51 20.07
N SER A 569 -4.31 -33.51 20.84
CA SER A 569 -4.17 -34.22 22.12
C SER A 569 -5.27 -33.88 23.13
N GLU A 570 -5.56 -32.59 23.34
CA GLU A 570 -6.61 -32.13 24.26
C GLU A 570 -8.01 -32.55 23.79
N THR A 571 -8.24 -32.54 22.48
CA THR A 571 -9.52 -32.96 21.89
C THR A 571 -9.71 -34.46 22.00
N GLN A 572 -8.65 -35.25 21.77
CA GLN A 572 -8.66 -36.70 21.98
C GLN A 572 -8.95 -37.07 23.45
N ALA A 573 -8.42 -36.30 24.41
CA ALA A 573 -8.74 -36.50 25.82
C ALA A 573 -10.24 -36.27 26.12
N GLN A 574 -10.86 -35.25 25.50
CA GLN A 574 -12.31 -35.05 25.59
C GLN A 574 -13.10 -36.19 24.91
N LEU A 575 -12.75 -36.58 23.68
CA LEU A 575 -13.43 -37.66 22.96
C LEU A 575 -13.40 -38.99 23.73
N LYS A 576 -12.25 -39.37 24.30
CA LYS A 576 -12.11 -40.57 25.16
C LYS A 576 -13.01 -40.51 26.39
N ASN A 577 -13.12 -39.36 27.04
CA ASN A 577 -14.00 -39.17 28.20
C ASN A 577 -15.48 -39.34 27.84
N HIS A 578 -15.91 -38.89 26.66
CA HIS A 578 -17.28 -39.09 26.17
C HIS A 578 -17.52 -40.54 25.75
N GLN A 579 -16.53 -41.19 25.15
CA GLN A 579 -16.60 -42.61 24.80
C GLN A 579 -16.81 -43.50 26.04
N ALA A 580 -16.08 -43.25 27.13
CA ALA A 580 -16.24 -44.00 28.38
C ALA A 580 -17.67 -43.90 28.95
N LEU A 581 -18.31 -42.72 28.82
CA LEU A 581 -19.71 -42.54 29.21
C LEU A 581 -20.65 -43.34 28.31
N SER A 582 -20.49 -43.26 26.99
CA SER A 582 -21.29 -44.03 26.03
C SER A 582 -21.21 -45.54 26.28
N GLU A 583 -20.01 -46.05 26.58
CA GLU A 583 -19.81 -47.48 26.90
C GLU A 583 -20.53 -47.90 28.19
N SER A 584 -20.53 -47.06 29.22
CA SER A 584 -21.27 -47.32 30.46
C SER A 584 -22.79 -47.37 30.25
N LEU A 585 -23.31 -46.45 29.43
CA LEU A 585 -24.74 -46.42 29.08
C LEU A 585 -25.13 -47.61 28.19
N ALA A 586 -24.29 -47.95 27.21
CA ALA A 586 -24.48 -49.12 26.35
C ALA A 586 -24.56 -50.42 27.16
N LYS A 587 -23.65 -50.63 28.13
CA LYS A 587 -23.70 -51.80 29.04
C LYS A 587 -25.02 -51.87 29.82
N SER A 588 -25.50 -50.74 30.32
CA SER A 588 -26.76 -50.66 31.08
C SER A 588 -27.98 -50.97 30.21
N ALA A 589 -27.99 -50.46 28.97
CA ALA A 589 -29.04 -50.72 27.99
C ALA A 589 -29.07 -52.22 27.61
N SER A 590 -27.92 -52.82 27.31
CA SER A 590 -27.81 -54.24 26.99
C SER A 590 -28.27 -55.14 28.15
N ALA A 591 -27.89 -54.81 29.39
CA ALA A 591 -28.35 -55.54 30.58
C ALA A 591 -29.88 -55.49 30.74
N SER A 592 -30.51 -54.42 30.27
CA SER A 592 -31.96 -54.21 30.29
C SER A 592 -32.67 -54.69 29.01
N LYS A 593 -31.97 -55.42 28.13
CA LYS A 593 -32.44 -55.89 26.81
C LYS A 593 -32.87 -54.77 25.86
N ALA A 594 -32.42 -53.53 26.09
CA ALA A 594 -32.57 -52.42 25.13
C ALA A 594 -31.39 -52.42 24.14
N ALA A 595 -31.61 -51.86 22.95
CA ALA A 595 -30.52 -51.72 21.98
C ALA A 595 -29.45 -50.74 22.50
N PRO A 596 -28.16 -51.13 22.59
CA PRO A 596 -27.09 -50.27 23.06
C PRO A 596 -26.68 -49.21 22.02
N ALA A 597 -26.04 -48.13 22.48
CA ALA A 597 -25.43 -47.13 21.59
C ALA A 597 -24.27 -47.72 20.77
N ASP A 598 -24.09 -47.24 19.54
CA ASP A 598 -23.01 -47.68 18.64
C ASP A 598 -21.66 -47.06 19.02
N THR A 599 -21.01 -47.70 19.99
CA THR A 599 -19.68 -47.32 20.48
C THR A 599 -18.55 -47.63 19.49
N VAL A 600 -18.78 -48.47 18.48
CA VAL A 600 -17.79 -48.84 17.46
C VAL A 600 -17.66 -47.73 16.42
N ALA A 601 -18.80 -47.23 15.91
CA ALA A 601 -18.82 -46.08 15.02
C ALA A 601 -18.21 -44.83 15.70
N GLN A 602 -18.49 -44.61 17.00
CA GLN A 602 -17.90 -43.51 17.78
C GLN A 602 -16.37 -43.57 17.79
N ARG A 603 -15.79 -44.75 18.00
CA ARG A 603 -14.33 -44.96 17.98
C ARG A 603 -13.72 -44.73 16.61
N ALA A 604 -14.37 -45.22 15.55
CA ALA A 604 -13.90 -45.06 14.18
C ALA A 604 -13.78 -43.58 13.79
N ILE A 605 -14.80 -42.77 14.12
CA ILE A 605 -14.80 -41.32 13.87
C ILE A 605 -13.69 -40.63 14.68
N SER A 606 -13.53 -40.97 15.97
CA SER A 606 -12.47 -40.39 16.81
C SER A 606 -11.06 -40.70 16.30
N ASN A 607 -10.84 -41.92 15.79
CA ASN A 607 -9.55 -42.34 15.23
C ASN A 607 -9.25 -41.71 13.86
N ALA A 608 -10.28 -41.46 13.05
CA ALA A 608 -10.13 -40.79 11.76
C ALA A 608 -9.71 -39.31 11.92
N LEU A 609 -10.19 -38.65 12.98
CA LEU A 609 -9.91 -37.26 13.32
C LEU A 609 -8.60 -37.07 14.11
N ASP A 610 -7.95 -38.16 14.57
CA ASP A 610 -6.63 -38.11 15.22
C ASP A 610 -5.56 -37.70 14.21
N GLU A 611 -4.94 -36.53 14.44
CA GLU A 611 -4.00 -35.87 13.50
C GLU A 611 -4.50 -35.81 12.03
N PHE A 612 -5.82 -35.87 11.81
CA PHE A 612 -6.45 -35.95 10.48
C PHE A 612 -5.89 -37.08 9.59
N ARG A 613 -5.74 -38.29 10.14
CA ARG A 613 -5.40 -39.50 9.35
C ARG A 613 -6.37 -39.75 8.19
N GLN A 614 -7.58 -39.22 8.25
CA GLN A 614 -8.50 -39.12 7.13
C GLN A 614 -9.01 -37.67 6.95
N PRO A 615 -9.44 -37.28 5.74
CA PRO A 615 -10.07 -35.98 5.51
C PRO A 615 -11.30 -35.80 6.41
N GLY A 616 -11.36 -34.70 7.15
CA GLY A 616 -12.44 -34.43 8.08
C GLY A 616 -12.41 -33.00 8.60
N ALA A 617 -13.47 -32.60 9.30
CA ALA A 617 -13.54 -31.31 9.99
C ALA A 617 -13.73 -31.55 11.49
N LEU A 618 -13.02 -30.76 12.30
CA LEU A 618 -13.07 -30.83 13.76
C LEU A 618 -13.31 -29.43 14.32
N VAL A 619 -14.38 -29.30 15.11
CA VAL A 619 -14.70 -28.08 15.86
C VAL A 619 -14.63 -28.43 17.33
N THR A 620 -13.79 -27.71 18.08
CA THR A 620 -13.47 -28.07 19.47
C THR A 620 -13.23 -26.82 20.31
N ALA A 621 -13.76 -26.80 21.53
CA ALA A 621 -13.63 -25.67 22.44
C ALA A 621 -13.61 -26.12 23.91
N PRO A 622 -12.80 -25.48 24.78
CA PRO A 622 -12.84 -25.71 26.22
C PRO A 622 -14.07 -25.07 26.90
N GLY A 623 -14.69 -24.07 26.24
CA GLY A 623 -15.91 -23.39 26.69
C GLY A 623 -17.15 -23.78 25.87
N PRO A 624 -18.26 -23.02 25.96
CA PRO A 624 -19.47 -23.33 25.20
C PRO A 624 -19.21 -23.21 23.69
N ALA A 625 -19.62 -24.22 22.93
CA ALA A 625 -19.73 -24.17 21.49
C ALA A 625 -21.21 -24.21 21.11
N GLY A 626 -21.64 -23.30 20.24
CA GLY A 626 -23.04 -23.19 19.82
C GLY A 626 -23.15 -23.23 18.31
N VAL A 627 -24.11 -24.01 17.81
CA VAL A 627 -24.62 -23.91 16.44
C VAL A 627 -25.97 -23.23 16.55
N VAL A 628 -26.04 -21.97 16.12
CA VAL A 628 -27.28 -21.17 16.15
C VAL A 628 -27.61 -20.79 14.72
N SER A 629 -28.80 -21.17 14.29
CA SER A 629 -29.40 -20.74 13.04
C SER A 629 -30.71 -20.07 13.41
N GLY A 630 -31.10 -18.99 12.72
CA GLY A 630 -32.48 -18.55 12.86
C GLY A 630 -33.46 -19.59 12.28
N ASP A 631 -32.95 -20.46 11.41
CA ASP A 631 -33.71 -21.18 10.38
C ASP A 631 -33.90 -22.63 10.84
N GLY A 632 -33.62 -23.58 9.96
CA GLY A 632 -33.21 -24.92 10.29
C GLY A 632 -31.71 -25.08 10.53
N VAL A 633 -31.39 -26.16 11.25
CA VAL A 633 -30.09 -26.82 11.27
C VAL A 633 -30.32 -28.22 10.71
N HIS A 634 -29.72 -28.55 9.56
CA HIS A 634 -29.81 -29.90 8.97
C HIS A 634 -28.54 -30.70 9.29
N LEU A 635 -28.71 -31.80 10.04
CA LEU A 635 -27.65 -32.75 10.32
C LEU A 635 -27.93 -34.03 9.52
N ALA A 636 -27.10 -34.34 8.53
CA ALA A 636 -27.20 -35.54 7.70
C ALA A 636 -25.83 -36.23 7.60
N ALA A 637 -25.83 -37.56 7.66
CA ALA A 637 -24.63 -38.38 7.47
C ALA A 637 -25.02 -39.73 6.84
N ASP A 638 -24.20 -40.23 5.92
CA ASP A 638 -24.32 -41.61 5.40
C ASP A 638 -23.93 -42.65 6.48
N GLY A 639 -23.08 -42.23 7.44
CA GLY A 639 -22.74 -42.96 8.65
C GLY A 639 -23.55 -42.50 9.88
N SER A 640 -23.09 -42.87 11.08
CA SER A 640 -23.82 -42.60 12.32
C SER A 640 -23.69 -41.13 12.79
N ILE A 641 -24.80 -40.50 13.17
CA ILE A 641 -24.81 -39.24 13.95
C ILE A 641 -24.82 -39.61 15.44
N ILE A 642 -23.80 -39.16 16.19
CA ILE A 642 -23.59 -39.56 17.60
C ILE A 642 -23.56 -38.32 18.49
N GLY A 643 -24.48 -38.24 19.45
CA GLY A 643 -24.55 -37.18 20.46
C GLY A 643 -24.37 -37.72 21.88
N THR A 644 -23.46 -37.14 22.65
CA THR A 644 -23.18 -37.56 24.04
C THR A 644 -23.04 -36.35 24.96
N ALA A 645 -23.84 -36.26 26.02
CA ALA A 645 -23.73 -35.20 27.02
C ALA A 645 -23.68 -35.77 28.45
N LYS A 646 -22.79 -35.23 29.30
CA LYS A 646 -22.65 -35.66 30.71
C LYS A 646 -23.77 -35.14 31.62
N LYS A 647 -24.33 -33.97 31.34
CA LYS A 647 -25.34 -33.30 32.20
C LYS A 647 -26.76 -33.57 31.75
N GLY A 648 -27.02 -33.48 30.44
CA GLY A 648 -28.34 -33.69 29.86
C GLY A 648 -28.37 -33.29 28.40
N VAL A 649 -29.35 -33.82 27.66
CA VAL A 649 -29.67 -33.39 26.29
C VAL A 649 -31.13 -32.92 26.32
N HIS A 650 -31.36 -31.67 25.91
CA HIS A 650 -32.70 -31.07 25.91
C HIS A 650 -33.08 -30.71 24.47
N PHE A 651 -34.21 -31.24 24.02
CA PHE A 651 -34.85 -30.85 22.77
C PHE A 651 -36.14 -30.12 23.12
N SER A 652 -36.28 -28.88 22.65
CA SER A 652 -37.48 -28.07 22.84
C SER A 652 -37.96 -27.62 21.46
N THR A 653 -39.23 -27.87 21.16
CA THR A 653 -39.89 -27.46 19.92
C THR A 653 -41.31 -27.08 20.22
N LEU A 654 -41.81 -26.09 19.50
CA LEU A 654 -43.08 -25.46 19.80
C LEU A 654 -44.24 -26.08 19.00
N LYS A 655 -43.99 -26.50 17.76
CA LYS A 655 -45.02 -27.12 16.90
C LYS A 655 -44.96 -28.64 16.90
N ARG A 656 -43.83 -29.21 16.50
CA ARG A 656 -43.73 -30.65 16.21
C ARG A 656 -42.36 -31.19 16.55
N PHE A 657 -42.35 -32.32 17.25
CA PHE A 657 -41.19 -33.19 17.41
C PHE A 657 -41.51 -34.52 16.70
N THR A 658 -40.78 -34.87 15.65
CA THR A 658 -41.01 -36.11 14.88
C THR A 658 -39.73 -36.93 14.84
N VAL A 659 -39.83 -38.20 15.23
CA VAL A 659 -38.75 -39.20 15.14
C VAL A 659 -39.30 -40.38 14.35
N ALA A 660 -38.65 -40.74 13.25
CA ALA A 660 -39.01 -41.88 12.42
C ALA A 660 -37.77 -42.75 12.18
N ALA A 661 -37.91 -44.07 12.40
CA ALA A 661 -36.86 -45.05 12.10
C ALA A 661 -37.50 -46.25 11.39
N ARG A 662 -36.82 -46.80 10.38
CA ARG A 662 -37.28 -47.99 9.65
C ARG A 662 -37.28 -49.23 10.55
N ASP A 663 -36.20 -49.44 11.29
CA ASP A 663 -35.97 -50.68 12.02
C ASP A 663 -36.33 -50.55 13.51
N LEU A 664 -35.73 -49.59 14.23
CA LEU A 664 -35.94 -49.46 15.68
C LEU A 664 -35.77 -48.02 16.17
N VAL A 665 -36.72 -47.56 17.00
CA VAL A 665 -36.52 -46.45 17.94
C VAL A 665 -36.36 -47.06 19.34
N SER A 666 -35.15 -47.00 19.92
CA SER A 666 -34.86 -47.51 21.27
C SER A 666 -34.72 -46.35 22.25
N VAL A 667 -35.60 -46.28 23.26
CA VAL A 667 -35.54 -45.30 24.35
C VAL A 667 -35.33 -46.03 25.67
N PHE A 668 -34.25 -45.71 26.39
CA PHE A 668 -33.88 -46.35 27.64
C PHE A 668 -33.69 -45.32 28.76
N SER A 669 -34.31 -45.56 29.93
CA SER A 669 -34.10 -44.77 31.15
C SER A 669 -33.87 -45.70 32.35
N GLN A 670 -32.84 -45.41 33.15
CA GLN A 670 -32.53 -46.18 34.36
C GLN A 670 -33.47 -45.90 35.54
N LYS A 671 -34.16 -44.74 35.57
CA LYS A 671 -34.93 -44.25 36.72
C LYS A 671 -36.40 -43.93 36.43
N GLY A 672 -36.93 -44.39 35.29
CA GLY A 672 -38.32 -44.19 34.87
C GLY A 672 -38.49 -43.19 33.71
N MET A 673 -39.68 -43.18 33.10
CA MET A 673 -40.04 -42.35 31.94
C MET A 673 -41.45 -41.76 32.14
N SER A 674 -41.66 -40.51 31.73
CA SER A 674 -42.94 -39.80 31.85
C SER A 674 -43.33 -39.17 30.50
N LEU A 675 -44.60 -39.33 30.10
CA LEU A 675 -45.21 -38.75 28.90
C LEU A 675 -46.48 -38.01 29.34
N ILE A 676 -46.47 -36.68 29.29
CA ILE A 676 -47.55 -35.83 29.81
C ILE A 676 -48.01 -34.88 28.69
N ALA A 677 -49.29 -34.94 28.32
CA ALA A 677 -49.91 -33.97 27.41
C ALA A 677 -50.77 -32.98 28.20
N ALA A 678 -50.60 -31.68 27.96
CA ALA A 678 -51.39 -30.62 28.61
C ALA A 678 -52.83 -30.53 28.07
N ALA A 679 -53.02 -30.84 26.78
CA ALA A 679 -54.31 -30.98 26.10
C ALA A 679 -54.13 -31.89 24.86
N GLY A 680 -55.17 -32.66 24.50
CA GLY A 680 -55.12 -33.65 23.41
C GLY A 680 -54.76 -35.07 23.85
N ALA A 681 -55.05 -36.05 23.00
CA ALA A 681 -54.83 -37.47 23.32
C ALA A 681 -53.37 -37.89 23.13
N VAL A 682 -52.80 -38.60 24.12
CA VAL A 682 -51.55 -39.36 23.93
C VAL A 682 -51.92 -40.69 23.29
N VAL A 683 -51.70 -40.82 21.98
CA VAL A 683 -51.94 -42.06 21.24
C VAL A 683 -50.62 -42.83 21.10
N VAL A 684 -50.60 -44.03 21.67
CA VAL A 684 -49.54 -45.03 21.42
C VAL A 684 -50.24 -46.16 20.66
N GLN A 685 -49.73 -46.53 19.48
CA GLN A 685 -50.35 -47.56 18.62
C GLN A 685 -49.28 -48.49 18.04
N ALA A 686 -49.49 -49.81 18.11
CA ALA A 686 -48.65 -50.83 17.47
C ALA A 686 -49.41 -51.44 16.29
N GLN A 687 -48.83 -51.41 15.09
CA GLN A 687 -49.45 -51.94 13.86
C GLN A 687 -49.39 -53.46 13.79
N ARG A 688 -48.34 -54.09 14.36
CA ARG A 688 -48.21 -55.53 14.58
C ARG A 688 -47.38 -55.74 15.85
N GLY A 689 -47.94 -56.38 16.86
CA GLY A 689 -47.31 -56.59 18.17
C GLY A 689 -48.24 -56.27 19.34
N SER A 690 -47.93 -56.78 20.53
CA SER A 690 -48.71 -56.53 21.74
C SER A 690 -48.49 -55.11 22.26
N MET A 691 -49.58 -54.38 22.49
CA MET A 691 -49.58 -53.07 23.13
C MET A 691 -50.19 -53.19 24.53
N GLN A 692 -49.47 -52.72 25.55
CA GLN A 692 -49.95 -52.74 26.94
C GLN A 692 -50.11 -51.29 27.41
N LEU A 693 -51.36 -50.88 27.64
CA LEU A 693 -51.73 -49.53 28.06
C LEU A 693 -52.56 -49.65 29.34
N ALA A 694 -52.24 -48.84 30.35
CA ALA A 694 -52.99 -48.75 31.60
C ALA A 694 -53.30 -47.27 31.88
N SER A 695 -54.55 -46.94 32.20
CA SER A 695 -55.04 -45.59 32.51
C SER A 695 -55.81 -45.61 33.82
N GLN A 696 -55.76 -44.50 34.55
CA GLN A 696 -56.52 -44.30 35.78
C GLN A 696 -57.96 -43.80 35.53
N ASN A 697 -58.26 -43.34 34.30
CA ASN A 697 -59.57 -42.88 33.82
C ASN A 697 -59.96 -43.61 32.51
N ASP A 698 -61.06 -43.20 31.87
CA ASP A 698 -61.66 -43.83 30.69
C ASP A 698 -60.62 -44.12 29.58
N MET A 699 -60.60 -45.37 29.12
CA MET A 699 -59.76 -45.86 28.03
C MET A 699 -60.65 -46.62 27.05
N THR A 700 -60.66 -46.20 25.78
CA THR A 700 -61.32 -46.94 24.70
C THR A 700 -60.30 -47.88 24.06
N VAL A 701 -60.56 -49.18 24.10
CA VAL A 701 -59.72 -50.21 23.48
C VAL A 701 -60.58 -50.99 22.50
N GLU A 702 -60.17 -51.04 21.24
CA GLU A 702 -60.85 -51.80 20.17
C GLU A 702 -59.93 -52.93 19.69
N THR A 703 -60.49 -54.09 19.36
CA THR A 703 -59.77 -55.22 18.76
C THR A 703 -60.55 -55.74 17.55
N VAL A 704 -59.87 -56.02 16.45
CA VAL A 704 -60.51 -56.41 15.18
C VAL A 704 -60.59 -57.93 15.01
N ASP A 705 -59.61 -58.69 15.51
CA ASP A 705 -59.56 -60.17 15.39
C ASP A 705 -59.10 -60.88 16.70
N GLY A 706 -59.04 -60.16 17.82
CA GLY A 706 -58.58 -60.67 19.12
C GLY A 706 -59.67 -60.73 20.20
N VAL A 707 -59.31 -61.21 21.39
CA VAL A 707 -60.18 -61.18 22.58
C VAL A 707 -59.95 -59.89 23.36
N LEU A 708 -60.98 -59.07 23.49
CA LEU A 708 -60.97 -57.81 24.24
C LEU A 708 -61.32 -58.07 25.70
N GLN A 709 -60.38 -57.79 26.62
CA GLN A 709 -60.66 -57.82 28.06
C GLN A 709 -60.83 -56.40 28.59
N MET A 710 -62.05 -56.04 29.00
CA MET A 710 -62.40 -54.74 29.58
C MET A 710 -62.66 -54.88 31.09
N LYS A 711 -62.10 -53.97 31.90
CA LYS A 711 -62.34 -53.88 33.36
C LYS A 711 -62.58 -52.43 33.73
N SER A 712 -63.69 -52.14 34.41
CA SER A 712 -64.05 -50.80 34.89
C SER A 712 -64.53 -50.88 36.33
N SER A 713 -64.18 -49.88 37.17
CA SER A 713 -64.59 -49.81 38.57
C SER A 713 -65.95 -49.13 38.78
N LYS A 714 -66.51 -48.50 37.73
CA LYS A 714 -67.82 -47.81 37.78
C LYS A 714 -68.85 -48.46 36.85
N GLU A 715 -68.58 -48.53 35.55
CA GLU A 715 -69.52 -49.11 34.57
C GLU A 715 -68.83 -49.53 33.26
N ILE A 716 -69.40 -50.51 32.56
CA ILE A 716 -69.04 -50.91 31.18
C ILE A 716 -70.32 -50.79 30.34
N VAL A 717 -70.30 -50.00 29.26
CA VAL A 717 -71.46 -49.81 28.37
C VAL A 717 -71.09 -50.20 26.94
N LEU A 718 -71.77 -51.21 26.38
CA LEU A 718 -71.72 -51.54 24.96
C LEU A 718 -73.00 -51.01 24.30
N ASN A 719 -72.91 -50.00 23.43
CA ASN A 719 -74.06 -49.34 22.81
C ASN A 719 -73.97 -49.40 21.28
N VAL A 720 -75.06 -49.81 20.63
CA VAL A 720 -75.21 -49.75 19.16
C VAL A 720 -76.63 -49.25 18.84
N GLY A 721 -76.73 -48.08 18.21
CA GLY A 721 -78.00 -47.56 17.67
C GLY A 721 -79.12 -47.36 18.70
N GLY A 722 -78.78 -47.17 19.99
CA GLY A 722 -79.75 -47.00 21.09
C GLY A 722 -80.21 -48.30 21.76
N SER A 723 -79.72 -49.46 21.31
CA SER A 723 -79.74 -50.71 22.07
C SER A 723 -78.41 -50.86 22.81
N TYR A 724 -78.43 -51.31 24.07
CA TYR A 724 -77.24 -51.36 24.90
C TYR A 724 -77.19 -52.56 25.84
N MET A 725 -75.97 -52.94 26.19
CA MET A 725 -75.65 -53.82 27.31
C MET A 725 -74.81 -53.01 28.30
N ARG A 726 -75.38 -52.71 29.46
CA ARG A 726 -74.75 -51.92 30.51
C ARG A 726 -74.44 -52.82 31.70
N MET A 727 -73.18 -52.88 32.11
CA MET A 727 -72.71 -53.67 33.25
C MET A 727 -72.22 -52.71 34.33
N THR A 728 -72.79 -52.82 35.52
CA THR A 728 -72.41 -52.08 36.72
C THR A 728 -72.09 -53.07 37.85
N PRO A 729 -71.45 -52.65 38.94
CA PRO A 729 -71.27 -53.51 40.13
C PRO A 729 -72.58 -54.12 40.65
N ASP A 730 -73.70 -53.43 40.43
CA ASP A 730 -75.03 -53.83 40.92
C ASP A 730 -75.80 -54.76 39.96
N GLY A 731 -75.33 -54.95 38.72
CA GLY A 731 -75.96 -55.85 37.76
C GLY A 731 -75.70 -55.53 36.28
N ILE A 732 -76.20 -56.44 35.42
CA ILE A 732 -76.16 -56.32 33.94
C ILE A 732 -77.56 -55.97 33.44
N GLU A 733 -77.68 -54.86 32.74
CA GLU A 733 -78.90 -54.34 32.11
C GLU A 733 -78.82 -54.49 30.59
N PHE A 734 -79.82 -55.12 30.00
CA PHE A 734 -80.01 -55.21 28.55
C PHE A 734 -81.16 -54.29 28.14
N GLY A 735 -80.86 -53.19 27.46
CA GLY A 735 -81.85 -52.28 26.88
C GLY A 735 -81.91 -52.44 25.37
N SER A 736 -83.09 -52.70 24.80
CA SER A 736 -83.26 -52.79 23.35
C SER A 736 -84.53 -52.06 22.92
N ARG A 737 -84.47 -51.36 21.79
CA ARG A 737 -85.68 -50.78 21.15
C ARG A 737 -86.54 -51.83 20.44
N GLY A 738 -85.99 -53.04 20.21
CA GLY A 738 -86.67 -54.16 19.53
C GLY A 738 -86.73 -55.44 20.39
N ARG A 739 -87.24 -56.53 19.80
CA ARG A 739 -87.35 -57.83 20.47
C ARG A 739 -85.95 -58.39 20.83
N ALA A 740 -85.70 -58.68 22.11
CA ALA A 740 -84.52 -59.43 22.54
C ALA A 740 -84.73 -60.93 22.29
N VAL A 741 -83.93 -61.54 21.41
CA VAL A 741 -84.05 -62.96 21.05
C VAL A 741 -82.88 -63.73 21.65
N PHE A 742 -83.18 -64.62 22.60
CA PHE A 742 -82.22 -65.58 23.14
C PHE A 742 -82.47 -66.95 22.50
N LYS A 743 -81.61 -67.39 21.57
CA LYS A 743 -81.67 -68.75 21.00
C LYS A 743 -80.69 -69.65 21.76
N THR A 744 -81.21 -70.48 22.67
CA THR A 744 -80.43 -71.45 23.43
C THR A 744 -81.23 -72.75 23.64
N SER A 745 -80.53 -73.88 23.77
CA SER A 745 -81.11 -75.20 24.12
C SER A 745 -81.44 -75.35 25.61
N GLY A 746 -81.08 -74.37 26.46
CA GLY A 746 -81.47 -74.29 27.87
C GLY A 746 -80.89 -73.06 28.58
N LEU A 747 -81.65 -72.47 29.52
CA LEU A 747 -81.24 -71.30 30.30
C LEU A 747 -81.36 -71.65 31.79
N LYS A 748 -80.23 -71.91 32.45
CA LYS A 748 -80.17 -72.34 33.86
C LYS A 748 -79.75 -71.15 34.73
N LYS A 749 -80.68 -70.61 35.53
CA LYS A 749 -80.42 -69.52 36.46
C LYS A 749 -79.87 -70.09 37.77
N VAL A 750 -78.62 -69.79 38.09
CA VAL A 750 -77.94 -70.15 39.36
C VAL A 750 -77.58 -68.86 40.11
N GLY A 751 -77.38 -68.95 41.42
CA GLY A 751 -77.06 -67.79 42.29
C GLY A 751 -75.77 -67.06 41.89
N PRO A 752 -75.54 -65.84 42.40
CA PRO A 752 -74.41 -64.99 42.00
C PRO A 752 -73.07 -65.66 42.27
N ALA A 753 -72.15 -65.56 41.31
CA ALA A 753 -70.75 -65.98 41.44
C ALA A 753 -69.86 -64.76 41.16
N GLN A 754 -68.91 -64.48 42.06
CA GLN A 754 -68.00 -63.34 41.99
C GLN A 754 -66.59 -63.83 41.63
N MET A 755 -65.92 -63.13 40.72
CA MET A 755 -64.53 -63.39 40.36
C MET A 755 -63.69 -62.17 40.75
N ASP A 756 -63.02 -62.23 41.90
CA ASP A 756 -62.12 -61.17 42.36
C ASP A 756 -60.75 -61.30 41.69
N LEU A 757 -60.46 -60.39 40.77
CA LEU A 757 -59.10 -60.16 40.26
C LEU A 757 -58.53 -58.92 40.95
N GLY A 758 -57.86 -59.13 42.08
CA GLY A 758 -57.18 -58.07 42.85
C GLY A 758 -56.01 -57.46 42.07
N GLY A 759 -55.98 -56.13 41.99
CA GLY A 759 -54.85 -55.35 41.46
C GLY A 759 -54.48 -54.23 42.42
N ALA A 760 -53.18 -54.05 42.66
CA ALA A 760 -52.63 -53.16 43.69
C ALA A 760 -52.98 -51.68 43.47
N ALA A 761 -53.35 -51.00 44.55
CA ALA A 761 -53.63 -49.58 44.58
C ALA A 761 -52.34 -48.77 44.39
N PHE A 762 -52.31 -47.88 43.40
CA PHE A 762 -51.31 -46.83 43.29
C PHE A 762 -51.71 -45.67 44.22
N ALA A 763 -51.01 -45.55 45.35
CA ALA A 763 -51.04 -44.37 46.20
C ALA A 763 -49.81 -43.48 45.88
N PRO A 764 -49.97 -42.31 45.23
CA PRO A 764 -48.92 -41.31 45.23
C PRO A 764 -48.94 -40.57 46.57
N VAL A 765 -47.89 -40.74 47.37
CA VAL A 765 -47.56 -39.88 48.51
C VAL A 765 -47.04 -38.55 47.96
N PHE A 766 -47.77 -37.46 48.21
CA PHE A 766 -47.29 -36.10 47.96
C PHE A 766 -46.26 -35.71 49.04
N VAL A 767 -45.09 -35.23 48.61
CA VAL A 767 -44.13 -34.51 49.45
C VAL A 767 -44.24 -33.02 49.08
N PRO A 768 -44.45 -32.10 50.04
CA PRO A 768 -44.84 -30.73 49.71
C PRO A 768 -43.61 -29.88 49.36
N PHE A 769 -43.74 -29.03 48.34
CA PHE A 769 -43.16 -27.70 48.39
C PHE A 769 -44.12 -26.68 47.79
N THR A 770 -44.21 -25.55 48.48
CA THR A 770 -45.18 -24.46 48.33
C THR A 770 -44.65 -23.39 47.38
N THR A 771 -45.50 -22.89 46.48
CA THR A 771 -45.50 -21.47 46.07
C THR A 771 -46.93 -21.01 45.87
N GLY A 772 -47.35 -20.02 46.66
CA GLY A 772 -48.71 -19.49 46.68
C GLY A 772 -48.98 -18.47 45.57
N CYS A 773 -50.18 -18.50 45.01
CA CYS A 773 -51.16 -17.42 45.09
C CYS A 773 -52.36 -17.76 44.19
N GLU A 774 -53.54 -17.79 44.79
CA GLU A 774 -54.84 -17.95 44.16
C GLU A 774 -55.29 -16.64 43.51
N VAL A 775 -55.70 -16.67 42.24
CA VAL A 775 -56.85 -15.90 41.73
C VAL A 775 -57.38 -16.66 40.49
N TRP A 776 -58.69 -16.64 40.26
CA TRP A 776 -59.42 -17.14 39.07
C TRP A 776 -60.09 -18.53 39.18
N ARG A 777 -60.82 -18.73 40.27
CA ARG A 777 -62.14 -19.38 40.23
C ARG A 777 -63.20 -18.31 40.49
N THR A 778 -63.82 -17.75 39.45
CA THR A 778 -65.21 -17.21 39.43
C THR A 778 -65.47 -16.43 38.12
N ASN A 779 -65.88 -17.10 37.04
CA ASN A 779 -67.04 -16.68 36.22
C ASN A 779 -67.38 -17.73 35.11
N PRO A 780 -68.66 -17.92 34.74
CA PRO A 780 -69.17 -19.19 34.22
C PRO A 780 -69.85 -19.11 32.82
N ASP A 781 -69.29 -18.38 31.85
CA ASP A 781 -69.97 -18.13 30.56
C ASP A 781 -69.22 -18.63 29.31
N PHE A 782 -68.98 -19.94 29.19
CA PHE A 782 -68.45 -20.49 27.93
C PHE A 782 -69.06 -21.82 27.53
N VAL A 783 -70.34 -21.83 27.14
CA VAL A 783 -70.78 -22.63 25.97
C VAL A 783 -71.96 -21.96 25.26
N SER A 784 -71.91 -21.91 23.93
CA SER A 784 -73.08 -22.16 23.07
C SER A 784 -72.67 -22.73 21.69
N PRO A 785 -73.55 -23.50 21.02
CA PRO A 785 -73.22 -24.66 20.17
C PRO A 785 -73.48 -24.44 18.63
N PRO A 786 -73.29 -25.46 17.74
CA PRO A 786 -72.87 -25.34 16.33
C PRO A 786 -73.99 -25.49 15.29
N ALA A 787 -73.69 -25.23 14.00
CA ALA A 787 -74.31 -25.83 12.78
C ALA A 787 -73.69 -25.25 11.47
N PRO A 788 -73.94 -25.78 10.25
CA PRO A 788 -73.86 -27.17 9.78
C PRO A 788 -73.07 -27.30 8.43
N VAL A 789 -72.92 -28.54 7.96
CA VAL A 789 -72.26 -29.01 6.72
C VAL A 789 -73.29 -29.11 5.55
N PRO A 790 -72.87 -29.05 4.27
CA PRO A 790 -72.97 -30.22 3.35
C PRO A 790 -71.76 -30.35 2.37
N GLU A 791 -71.11 -31.52 2.24
CA GLU A 791 -71.19 -32.58 1.18
C GLU A 791 -71.06 -32.17 -0.31
N VAL A 792 -70.54 -32.93 -1.29
CA VAL A 792 -69.55 -34.03 -1.54
C VAL A 792 -69.52 -34.17 -3.10
N ASN A 793 -68.38 -34.48 -3.73
CA ASN A 793 -68.22 -35.42 -4.88
C ASN A 793 -66.74 -35.45 -5.33
N GLU A 794 -65.95 -36.53 -5.36
CA GLU A 794 -66.00 -37.85 -6.04
C GLU A 794 -65.84 -37.85 -7.57
N SER A 795 -64.93 -38.71 -8.06
CA SER A 795 -64.39 -38.93 -9.42
C SER A 795 -63.21 -38.01 -9.82
N LEU A 796 -62.06 -38.48 -10.31
CA LEU A 796 -61.72 -39.70 -11.05
C LEU A 796 -60.30 -40.19 -10.69
N TRP A 797 -60.18 -41.51 -10.57
CA TRP A 797 -58.95 -42.31 -10.54
C TRP A 797 -58.30 -42.39 -11.94
N GLU A 798 -56.98 -42.62 -12.04
CA GLU A 798 -56.31 -43.88 -12.46
C GLU A 798 -55.31 -43.50 -13.59
N SER A 799 -54.15 -44.10 -13.87
CA SER A 799 -53.68 -45.49 -13.84
C SER A 799 -52.17 -45.52 -14.23
N LEU A 800 -51.30 -46.25 -13.53
CA LEU A 800 -50.61 -47.52 -13.89
C LEU A 800 -49.53 -47.54 -15.00
N GLY A 801 -48.42 -48.24 -14.71
CA GLY A 801 -47.48 -48.87 -15.66
C GLY A 801 -46.01 -48.84 -15.20
N ASN A 802 -45.49 -49.78 -14.39
CA ASN A 802 -44.81 -51.07 -14.77
C ASN A 802 -43.74 -50.89 -15.90
N THR A 803 -42.51 -51.43 -15.90
CA THR A 803 -41.84 -52.57 -15.22
C THR A 803 -40.37 -52.71 -15.72
N VAL A 804 -39.45 -53.19 -14.85
CA VAL A 804 -38.42 -54.26 -15.04
C VAL A 804 -37.09 -54.05 -15.82
N GLY A 805 -35.96 -54.49 -15.20
CA GLY A 805 -34.87 -55.28 -15.84
C GLY A 805 -33.44 -54.69 -15.78
N VAL A 806 -32.62 -54.90 -14.72
CA VAL A 806 -31.57 -55.93 -14.48
C VAL A 806 -30.31 -55.94 -15.43
N VAL A 807 -29.18 -55.40 -14.92
CA VAL A 807 -27.76 -55.92 -14.75
C VAL A 807 -27.21 -56.92 -15.81
N PRO A 808 -25.96 -56.81 -16.38
CA PRO A 808 -24.68 -56.99 -15.63
C PRO A 808 -23.37 -56.32 -16.13
N ALA A 809 -22.38 -56.23 -15.20
CA ALA A 809 -20.94 -56.00 -15.43
C ALA A 809 -20.28 -57.30 -16.01
N PRO A 810 -19.02 -57.37 -16.55
CA PRO A 810 -17.79 -56.85 -15.92
C PRO A 810 -16.53 -56.52 -16.79
N ALA A 811 -15.55 -55.89 -16.10
CA ALA A 811 -14.07 -56.09 -16.16
C ALA A 811 -13.12 -55.23 -17.05
N PRO A 812 -11.87 -54.95 -16.54
CA PRO A 812 -10.86 -53.92 -16.98
C PRO A 812 -9.75 -54.57 -17.87
N PRO A 813 -8.50 -54.04 -18.15
CA PRO A 813 -7.71 -52.87 -17.66
C PRO A 813 -6.98 -52.08 -18.81
N LEU A 814 -6.19 -50.99 -18.64
CA LEU A 814 -4.79 -50.91 -18.15
C LEU A 814 -4.21 -49.48 -18.36
N ALA A 815 -3.46 -49.03 -17.35
CA ALA A 815 -2.32 -48.08 -17.27
C ALA A 815 -2.00 -47.05 -18.38
N GLY A 816 -1.80 -45.79 -17.95
CA GLY A 816 -1.09 -44.73 -18.69
C GLY A 816 -0.74 -43.50 -17.80
N SER A 817 0.52 -43.45 -17.36
CA SER A 817 1.33 -42.43 -16.66
C SER A 817 1.00 -40.91 -16.77
N LYS A 818 1.12 -40.21 -15.61
CA LYS A 818 1.55 -38.80 -15.31
C LYS A 818 0.69 -37.65 -15.91
N ILE A 819 0.41 -36.53 -15.22
CA ILE A 819 1.30 -35.37 -14.99
C ILE A 819 0.60 -34.37 -14.03
N SER A 820 1.42 -33.70 -13.20
CA SER A 820 1.20 -32.53 -12.34
C SER A 820 0.86 -31.21 -13.07
N GLY A 821 0.22 -30.24 -12.39
CA GLY A 821 0.30 -28.81 -12.76
C GLY A 821 -0.99 -28.04 -12.50
N PHE A 822 -1.08 -27.20 -11.46
CA PHE A 822 -0.70 -25.78 -11.44
C PHE A 822 -1.56 -24.88 -12.34
N SER A 823 -2.29 -23.97 -11.69
CA SER A 823 -3.14 -22.91 -12.26
C SER A 823 -2.30 -21.68 -12.65
N PRO A 824 -2.65 -20.89 -13.69
CA PRO A 824 -1.74 -19.92 -14.29
C PRO A 824 -2.24 -18.46 -14.19
N PHE A 825 -1.90 -17.66 -13.16
CA PHE A 825 -2.18 -16.20 -13.20
C PHE A 825 -1.18 -15.33 -12.39
N ASP A 826 0.11 -15.52 -12.64
CA ASP A 826 1.20 -14.74 -12.04
C ASP A 826 2.24 -14.35 -13.12
N GLY A 827 1.75 -13.66 -14.16
CA GLY A 827 2.55 -12.72 -14.96
C GLY A 827 3.80 -13.27 -15.67
N LYS A 828 3.96 -14.59 -15.83
CA LYS A 828 5.00 -15.21 -16.67
C LYS A 828 4.39 -16.15 -17.71
N SER A 829 5.07 -16.27 -18.84
CA SER A 829 4.54 -16.74 -20.13
C SER A 829 3.91 -18.14 -20.11
N SER A 830 2.68 -18.25 -20.62
CA SER A 830 2.13 -19.50 -21.15
C SER A 830 2.89 -19.94 -22.41
N ASN A 831 3.06 -21.26 -22.56
CA ASN A 831 3.70 -21.95 -23.68
C ASN A 831 2.89 -21.78 -24.99
N VAL A 832 2.95 -20.58 -25.55
CA VAL A 832 2.46 -20.27 -26.89
C VAL A 832 3.68 -20.11 -27.80
N ASP A 833 3.65 -20.87 -28.89
CA ASP A 833 4.56 -20.87 -30.04
C ASP A 833 5.43 -19.60 -30.15
N SER A 834 6.76 -19.78 -30.08
CA SER A 834 7.74 -18.69 -29.97
C SER A 834 7.96 -17.90 -31.27
N ASN A 835 7.22 -18.20 -32.33
CA ASN A 835 7.46 -17.66 -33.68
C ASN A 835 6.46 -16.60 -34.17
N VAL A 836 5.60 -16.04 -33.30
CA VAL A 836 4.67 -14.96 -33.68
C VAL A 836 4.86 -13.72 -32.79
N PRO A 837 5.02 -12.50 -33.35
CA PRO A 837 5.25 -11.29 -32.56
C PRO A 837 4.12 -11.03 -31.55
N LYS A 838 4.45 -10.96 -30.26
CA LYS A 838 3.52 -10.65 -29.17
C LYS A 838 3.29 -9.14 -29.11
N ALA A 839 2.04 -8.68 -29.28
CA ALA A 839 1.68 -7.29 -29.02
C ALA A 839 1.59 -7.05 -27.50
N LYS A 840 2.18 -5.95 -27.01
CA LYS A 840 1.95 -5.46 -25.64
C LYS A 840 0.51 -4.95 -25.55
N VAL A 841 -0.43 -5.80 -25.11
CA VAL A 841 -1.79 -5.36 -24.82
C VAL A 841 -1.77 -4.66 -23.46
N THR A 842 -1.80 -3.32 -23.47
CA THR A 842 -2.02 -2.52 -22.26
C THR A 842 -3.53 -2.30 -22.19
N LEU A 843 -4.22 -2.98 -21.28
CA LEU A 843 -5.61 -2.64 -20.96
C LEU A 843 -5.56 -1.39 -20.08
N ASN A 844 -6.15 -0.30 -20.57
CA ASN A 844 -6.20 0.96 -19.83
C ASN A 844 -6.93 0.73 -18.50
N SER A 845 -6.29 1.19 -17.41
CA SER A 845 -6.91 1.26 -16.09
C SER A 845 -8.09 2.25 -16.13
N PRO A 846 -9.21 1.96 -15.44
CA PRO A 846 -10.33 2.89 -15.30
C PRO A 846 -9.96 4.25 -14.66
N ASP A 847 -8.78 4.38 -14.04
CA ASP A 847 -8.29 5.60 -13.39
C ASP A 847 -7.58 6.58 -14.36
N ASP A 848 -7.62 6.36 -15.68
CA ASP A 848 -7.06 7.30 -16.65
C ASP A 848 -7.93 8.57 -16.79
N GLN A 849 -7.65 9.56 -15.94
CA GLN A 849 -8.28 10.89 -15.95
C GLN A 849 -7.99 11.72 -17.22
N THR A 850 -7.20 11.22 -18.19
CA THR A 850 -6.86 11.95 -19.42
C THR A 850 -7.79 11.67 -20.61
N GLN A 851 -8.84 10.87 -20.44
CA GLN A 851 -9.78 10.51 -21.52
C GLN A 851 -9.09 9.91 -22.77
N SER A 852 -8.16 8.97 -22.61
CA SER A 852 -7.77 8.09 -23.73
C SER A 852 -8.75 6.91 -23.87
N TYR A 853 -10.04 7.23 -24.06
CA TYR A 853 -11.05 6.24 -24.40
C TYR A 853 -10.71 5.64 -25.77
N VAL A 854 -10.25 4.40 -25.82
CA VAL A 854 -10.71 3.53 -26.91
C VAL A 854 -12.09 3.08 -26.46
N ALA A 855 -13.11 3.89 -26.77
CA ALA A 855 -14.48 3.46 -26.61
C ALA A 855 -14.64 2.09 -27.29
N PRO A 856 -15.46 1.16 -26.77
CA PRO A 856 -15.96 0.10 -27.62
C PRO A 856 -16.61 0.80 -28.83
N ASP A 857 -15.94 0.72 -29.97
CA ASP A 857 -16.44 1.18 -31.26
C ASP A 857 -16.97 -0.08 -31.94
N PRO A 858 -18.18 -0.55 -31.58
CA PRO A 858 -18.72 -1.78 -32.12
C PRO A 858 -18.88 -1.62 -33.62
N ILE A 859 -18.31 -2.56 -34.37
CA ILE A 859 -18.33 -2.52 -35.82
C ILE A 859 -19.58 -3.23 -36.31
N LYS A 860 -20.33 -2.57 -37.19
CA LYS A 860 -21.41 -3.21 -37.95
C LYS A 860 -20.82 -4.22 -38.93
N LEU A 861 -21.21 -5.49 -38.81
CA LEU A 861 -20.63 -6.59 -39.56
C LEU A 861 -21.08 -6.61 -41.05
N ALA A 862 -20.14 -6.90 -41.97
CA ALA A 862 -20.41 -7.18 -43.39
C ALA A 862 -20.31 -8.69 -43.69
N ASN A 863 -20.35 -9.12 -44.96
CA ASN A 863 -20.11 -10.53 -45.32
C ASN A 863 -18.68 -10.95 -44.93
N ALA A 864 -18.54 -12.10 -44.26
CA ALA A 864 -17.28 -12.58 -43.71
C ALA A 864 -16.36 -13.14 -44.80
N ALA A 865 -15.08 -12.73 -44.80
CA ALA A 865 -14.02 -13.41 -45.56
C ALA A 865 -13.52 -14.66 -44.79
N PRO A 866 -12.70 -15.55 -45.38
CA PRO A 866 -12.08 -16.65 -44.65
C PRO A 866 -11.10 -16.15 -43.56
N CYS A 867 -11.03 -16.87 -42.44
CA CYS A 867 -10.10 -16.62 -41.32
C CYS A 867 -9.13 -17.79 -41.15
N ASP A 868 -7.86 -17.47 -40.96
CA ASP A 868 -6.75 -18.39 -40.73
C ASP A 868 -6.22 -18.38 -39.28
N TRP A 869 -6.85 -17.59 -38.40
CA TRP A 869 -6.47 -17.48 -36.99
C TRP A 869 -6.99 -18.66 -36.15
N ASN A 870 -6.08 -19.27 -35.36
CA ASN A 870 -6.36 -20.36 -34.43
C ASN A 870 -5.65 -20.15 -33.07
N ILE A 871 -6.26 -20.65 -31.99
CA ILE A 871 -5.61 -20.87 -30.70
C ILE A 871 -6.19 -22.15 -30.07
N SER A 872 -5.56 -22.66 -29.02
CA SER A 872 -6.13 -23.77 -28.24
C SER A 872 -7.36 -23.31 -27.44
N ASP A 873 -8.24 -24.26 -27.10
CA ASP A 873 -9.36 -24.02 -26.21
C ASP A 873 -8.91 -23.37 -24.90
N VAL A 874 -9.71 -22.42 -24.41
CA VAL A 874 -9.45 -21.71 -23.15
C VAL A 874 -10.61 -22.00 -22.21
N LYS A 875 -10.33 -22.30 -20.94
CA LYS A 875 -11.37 -22.47 -19.92
C LYS A 875 -10.87 -21.97 -18.58
N ALA A 876 -11.60 -21.05 -17.95
CA ALA A 876 -11.27 -20.51 -16.64
C ALA A 876 -12.52 -20.01 -15.91
N ASP A 877 -12.55 -20.11 -14.59
CA ASP A 877 -13.49 -19.32 -13.78
C ASP A 877 -12.91 -17.92 -13.59
N VAL A 878 -13.69 -16.90 -13.91
CA VAL A 878 -13.30 -15.49 -13.91
C VAL A 878 -14.07 -14.77 -12.81
N SER A 879 -13.34 -13.95 -12.04
CA SER A 879 -13.87 -13.14 -10.95
C SER A 879 -13.35 -11.70 -11.07
N GLU A 880 -14.24 -10.73 -11.26
CA GLU A 880 -13.86 -9.30 -11.29
C GLU A 880 -14.94 -8.40 -10.70
N HIS A 881 -14.50 -7.21 -10.27
CA HIS A 881 -15.39 -6.22 -9.68
C HIS A 881 -16.41 -5.67 -10.67
N ILE A 882 -17.65 -5.47 -10.20
CA ILE A 882 -18.70 -4.87 -11.01
C ILE A 882 -18.40 -3.37 -11.24
N GLU A 883 -18.47 -2.92 -12.49
CA GLU A 883 -18.13 -1.53 -12.88
C GLU A 883 -19.13 -0.47 -12.35
N ALA A 884 -20.32 -0.85 -11.90
CA ALA A 884 -21.29 0.06 -11.28
C ALA A 884 -21.22 0.02 -9.74
N LYS A 885 -20.41 0.91 -9.16
CA LYS A 885 -20.34 1.13 -7.68
C LYS A 885 -21.69 1.56 -7.12
N SER A 886 -21.89 1.49 -5.80
CA SER A 886 -23.15 1.91 -5.18
C SER A 886 -23.35 3.43 -5.21
N TYR A 887 -24.55 3.89 -5.57
CA TYR A 887 -24.90 5.30 -5.69
C TYR A 887 -26.32 5.60 -5.17
N TRP A 888 -26.63 6.87 -4.93
CA TRP A 888 -27.96 7.34 -4.56
C TRP A 888 -28.84 7.51 -5.80
N GLY A 889 -29.98 6.81 -5.83
CA GLY A 889 -30.92 6.89 -6.95
C GLY A 889 -31.61 8.25 -7.03
N VAL A 890 -31.87 8.69 -8.27
CA VAL A 890 -32.58 9.93 -8.59
C VAL A 890 -33.67 9.69 -9.64
N LEU A 891 -34.76 10.42 -9.61
CA LEU A 891 -35.78 10.36 -10.66
C LEU A 891 -35.34 11.14 -11.91
N GLY A 892 -36.11 11.05 -12.99
CA GLY A 892 -35.84 11.72 -14.28
C GLY A 892 -35.59 13.22 -14.17
N ASN A 893 -36.18 13.87 -13.16
CA ASN A 893 -36.00 15.28 -12.83
C ASN A 893 -34.82 15.58 -11.87
N ARG A 894 -33.89 14.63 -11.65
CA ARG A 894 -32.76 14.69 -10.70
C ARG A 894 -33.15 14.82 -9.22
N SER A 895 -34.42 14.65 -8.86
CA SER A 895 -34.84 14.60 -7.46
C SER A 895 -34.54 13.22 -6.83
N PRO A 896 -34.30 13.11 -5.51
CA PRO A 896 -34.08 11.83 -4.85
C PRO A 896 -35.16 10.78 -5.17
N TRP A 897 -34.76 9.61 -5.68
CA TRP A 897 -35.66 8.48 -5.84
C TRP A 897 -35.97 7.89 -4.47
N LYS A 898 -37.25 7.84 -4.10
CA LYS A 898 -37.70 7.42 -2.77
C LYS A 898 -38.63 6.23 -2.85
N ASP A 899 -38.59 5.38 -1.82
CA ASP A 899 -39.53 4.28 -1.62
C ASP A 899 -40.92 4.79 -1.20
N GLY A 900 -41.89 3.88 -1.11
CA GLY A 900 -43.25 4.18 -0.64
C GLY A 900 -43.34 4.70 0.80
N ARG A 901 -42.23 4.71 1.55
CA ARG A 901 -42.09 5.21 2.93
C ARG A 901 -41.31 6.53 2.99
N GLY A 902 -40.85 7.06 1.85
CA GLY A 902 -40.13 8.32 1.73
C GLY A 902 -38.60 8.24 1.93
N ASN A 903 -38.02 7.05 2.07
CA ASN A 903 -36.56 6.88 2.16
C ASN A 903 -35.93 6.88 0.78
N GLN A 904 -34.77 7.52 0.64
CA GLN A 904 -34.04 7.51 -0.63
C GLN A 904 -33.47 6.12 -0.92
N ILE A 905 -33.68 5.65 -2.15
CA ILE A 905 -33.27 4.34 -2.63
C ILE A 905 -31.85 4.42 -3.20
N ARG A 906 -31.04 3.37 -2.98
CA ARG A 906 -29.75 3.19 -3.63
C ARG A 906 -29.85 2.32 -4.88
N GLY A 907 -29.06 2.65 -5.89
CA GLY A 907 -28.80 1.84 -7.08
C GLY A 907 -27.35 1.34 -7.08
N GLY A 908 -27.07 0.31 -7.89
CA GLY A 908 -25.74 -0.29 -8.00
C GLY A 908 -25.28 -1.07 -6.76
N GLY A 909 -24.20 -1.84 -6.91
CA GLY A 909 -23.67 -2.70 -5.87
C GLY A 909 -22.18 -2.98 -6.06
N SER A 910 -21.37 -2.65 -5.04
CA SER A 910 -19.93 -2.99 -5.03
C SER A 910 -19.73 -4.45 -4.64
N ARG A 911 -19.49 -5.31 -5.62
CA ARG A 911 -19.22 -6.75 -5.45
C ARG A 911 -18.51 -7.31 -6.67
N ASP A 912 -18.08 -8.57 -6.57
CA ASP A 912 -17.42 -9.27 -7.65
C ASP A 912 -18.42 -10.14 -8.43
N SER A 913 -18.29 -10.12 -9.75
CA SER A 913 -19.00 -10.93 -10.73
C SER A 913 -18.20 -12.22 -10.97
N ASN A 914 -18.85 -13.39 -10.89
CA ASN A 914 -18.20 -14.71 -11.02
C ASN A 914 -18.86 -15.54 -12.12
N PHE A 915 -18.09 -15.92 -13.15
CA PHE A 915 -18.57 -16.81 -14.22
C PHE A 915 -17.45 -17.64 -14.85
N GLU A 916 -17.82 -18.76 -15.47
CA GLU A 916 -16.89 -19.58 -16.24
C GLU A 916 -16.76 -19.00 -17.65
N PHE A 917 -15.56 -18.62 -18.05
CA PHE A 917 -15.21 -18.22 -19.40
C PHE A 917 -14.62 -19.42 -20.16
N ALA A 918 -15.25 -19.83 -21.27
CA ALA A 918 -14.74 -20.91 -22.10
C ALA A 918 -14.71 -20.52 -23.59
N TYR A 919 -13.55 -20.65 -24.25
CA TYR A 919 -13.40 -20.54 -25.70
C TYR A 919 -13.23 -21.93 -26.33
N SER A 920 -14.02 -22.21 -27.36
CA SER A 920 -13.90 -23.40 -28.22
C SER A 920 -13.35 -22.98 -29.58
N GLU A 921 -12.20 -23.53 -29.95
CA GLU A 921 -11.57 -23.35 -31.27
C GLU A 921 -12.39 -24.04 -32.37
N GLN A 922 -12.97 -25.21 -32.08
CA GLN A 922 -13.82 -25.97 -33.00
C GLN A 922 -15.08 -25.18 -33.38
N ASP A 923 -15.73 -24.55 -32.40
CA ASP A 923 -16.98 -23.82 -32.61
C ASP A 923 -16.76 -22.33 -32.93
N LYS A 924 -15.51 -21.85 -32.80
CA LYS A 924 -15.15 -20.43 -32.83
C LYS A 924 -16.08 -19.59 -31.93
N ALA A 925 -16.31 -20.06 -30.72
CA ALA A 925 -17.27 -19.48 -29.80
C ALA A 925 -16.74 -19.38 -28.38
N ILE A 926 -16.98 -18.22 -27.75
CA ILE A 926 -16.88 -18.01 -26.31
C ILE A 926 -18.24 -18.34 -25.70
N THR A 927 -18.21 -19.13 -24.63
CA THR A 927 -19.36 -19.42 -23.78
C THR A 927 -19.05 -18.95 -22.37
N CYS A 928 -19.78 -17.94 -21.91
CA CYS A 928 -19.72 -17.46 -20.53
C CYS A 928 -20.84 -18.14 -19.75
N THR A 929 -20.53 -18.93 -18.72
CA THR A 929 -21.52 -19.70 -17.96
C THR A 929 -21.57 -19.27 -16.51
N VAL A 930 -22.74 -18.87 -16.01
CA VAL A 930 -22.97 -18.66 -14.58
C VAL A 930 -23.68 -19.87 -13.99
N ARG A 931 -23.13 -20.44 -12.91
CA ARG A 931 -23.72 -21.55 -12.16
C ARG A 931 -24.45 -20.98 -10.96
N VAL A 932 -25.78 -21.02 -10.95
CA VAL A 932 -26.62 -20.47 -9.89
C VAL A 932 -27.29 -21.61 -9.12
N MET A 933 -27.12 -21.61 -7.80
CA MET A 933 -27.87 -22.47 -6.90
C MET A 933 -29.12 -21.74 -6.41
N LEU A 934 -30.31 -22.21 -6.79
CA LEU A 934 -31.59 -21.65 -6.33
C LEU A 934 -32.02 -22.33 -5.03
N ILE A 935 -32.18 -21.57 -3.95
CA ILE A 935 -32.54 -22.07 -2.63
C ILE A 935 -33.97 -21.62 -2.32
N PRO A 936 -34.98 -22.51 -2.30
CA PRO A 936 -36.34 -22.12 -1.97
C PRO A 936 -36.43 -21.57 -0.54
N MET A 937 -36.90 -20.33 -0.42
CA MET A 937 -37.13 -19.63 0.84
C MET A 937 -38.61 -19.24 0.95
N ASP A 938 -39.05 -18.90 2.14
CA ASP A 938 -40.35 -18.27 2.40
C ASP A 938 -40.16 -17.15 3.44
N LEU A 939 -41.07 -16.19 3.45
CA LEU A 939 -41.08 -15.08 4.38
C LEU A 939 -42.51 -14.98 4.93
N PHE A 940 -42.71 -15.16 6.24
CA PHE A 940 -44.06 -15.29 6.81
C PHE A 940 -44.21 -14.64 8.18
N PRO A 941 -45.40 -14.13 8.53
CA PRO A 941 -45.65 -13.55 9.84
C PRO A 941 -45.54 -14.63 10.92
N VAL A 942 -45.02 -14.26 12.09
CA VAL A 942 -44.92 -15.14 13.25
C VAL A 942 -45.75 -14.65 14.42
N ASP A 943 -46.33 -15.59 15.16
CA ASP A 943 -47.06 -15.33 16.39
C ASP A 943 -46.09 -14.95 17.53
N ALA A 944 -46.64 -14.63 18.71
CA ALA A 944 -45.85 -14.29 19.90
C ALA A 944 -44.85 -15.39 20.33
N THR A 945 -44.97 -16.59 19.77
CA THR A 945 -44.12 -17.75 20.06
C THR A 945 -43.09 -18.02 18.95
N GLY A 946 -43.05 -17.20 17.90
CA GLY A 946 -42.05 -17.28 16.81
C GLY A 946 -42.40 -18.30 15.72
N ASN A 947 -43.61 -18.83 15.75
CA ASN A 947 -44.14 -19.77 14.77
C ASN A 947 -44.90 -19.06 13.68
N ARG A 948 -44.95 -19.61 12.45
CA ARG A 948 -45.87 -19.10 11.41
C ARG A 948 -47.28 -18.89 11.98
N ASP A 949 -47.73 -17.64 11.93
CA ASP A 949 -49.04 -17.20 12.37
C ASP A 949 -50.07 -17.50 11.28
N LEU A 950 -50.89 -18.52 11.52
CA LEU A 950 -51.93 -18.94 10.59
C LEU A 950 -53.15 -17.99 10.59
N THR A 951 -53.20 -17.01 11.49
CA THR A 951 -54.31 -16.06 11.62
C THR A 951 -54.12 -14.79 10.79
N VAL A 952 -52.89 -14.48 10.37
CA VAL A 952 -52.56 -13.30 9.55
C VAL A 952 -52.69 -13.63 8.06
N VAL A 953 -53.43 -12.81 7.31
CA VAL A 953 -53.54 -12.93 5.85
C VAL A 953 -52.91 -11.70 5.19
N PRO A 954 -51.93 -11.84 4.28
CA PRO A 954 -51.45 -13.08 3.65
C PRO A 954 -50.47 -13.90 4.51
N GLN A 955 -50.51 -15.23 4.32
CA GLN A 955 -49.65 -16.21 5.00
C GLN A 955 -48.18 -16.18 4.58
N THR A 956 -47.89 -15.55 3.43
CA THR A 956 -46.54 -15.28 2.92
C THR A 956 -46.46 -13.79 2.64
N VAL A 957 -45.40 -13.18 3.15
CA VAL A 957 -45.03 -11.79 2.94
C VAL A 957 -44.09 -11.75 1.73
N PRO A 958 -44.33 -10.87 0.75
CA PRO A 958 -43.37 -10.67 -0.33
C PRO A 958 -42.00 -10.21 0.18
N TYR A 959 -40.93 -10.83 -0.31
CA TYR A 959 -39.57 -10.34 -0.02
C TYR A 959 -39.36 -8.97 -0.68
N GLU A 960 -38.61 -8.11 -0.01
CA GLU A 960 -38.34 -6.75 -0.44
C GLU A 960 -36.93 -6.38 -0.01
N THR A 961 -36.05 -6.18 -0.99
CA THR A 961 -34.62 -5.97 -0.76
C THR A 961 -34.35 -4.90 0.30
N THR A 962 -34.97 -3.72 0.24
CA THR A 962 -34.66 -2.63 1.18
C THR A 962 -34.98 -2.97 2.65
N THR A 963 -35.99 -3.80 2.89
CA THR A 963 -36.43 -4.19 4.24
C THR A 963 -35.76 -5.48 4.71
N HIS A 964 -35.61 -6.44 3.80
CA HIS A 964 -35.29 -7.82 4.15
C HIS A 964 -33.86 -8.24 3.75
N TRP A 965 -33.06 -7.40 3.08
CA TRP A 965 -31.70 -7.78 2.64
C TRP A 965 -30.75 -8.21 3.76
N LYS A 966 -30.98 -7.74 5.00
CA LYS A 966 -30.20 -8.16 6.19
C LYS A 966 -30.71 -9.43 6.84
N MET A 967 -31.88 -9.93 6.43
CA MET A 967 -32.46 -11.14 6.98
C MET A 967 -31.68 -12.33 6.44
N MET A 968 -31.16 -13.13 7.35
CA MET A 968 -30.60 -14.44 7.04
C MET A 968 -31.71 -15.49 7.13
N PRO A 969 -31.54 -16.66 6.49
CA PRO A 969 -32.38 -17.82 6.76
C PRO A 969 -32.63 -17.89 8.26
N GLY A 970 -33.92 -17.86 8.60
CA GLY A 970 -34.41 -18.05 9.94
C GLY A 970 -34.55 -16.84 10.84
N SER A 971 -33.94 -15.74 10.45
CA SER A 971 -34.05 -14.51 11.21
C SER A 971 -35.51 -14.06 11.25
N THR A 972 -35.92 -13.53 12.40
CA THR A 972 -37.22 -12.87 12.59
C THR A 972 -36.98 -11.37 12.76
N VAL A 973 -37.58 -10.55 11.91
CA VAL A 973 -37.47 -9.09 11.93
C VAL A 973 -38.87 -8.51 11.78
N ASN A 974 -39.26 -7.60 12.67
CA ASN A 974 -40.57 -6.94 12.68
C ASN A 974 -41.78 -7.91 12.62
N GLY A 975 -41.71 -9.05 13.32
CA GLY A 975 -42.78 -10.05 13.34
C GLY A 975 -42.88 -10.92 12.09
N VAL A 976 -41.89 -10.86 11.20
CA VAL A 976 -41.80 -11.67 9.98
C VAL A 976 -40.54 -12.54 10.05
N LYS A 977 -40.67 -13.84 9.79
CA LYS A 977 -39.57 -14.80 9.76
C LYS A 977 -39.26 -15.22 8.32
N MET A 978 -37.98 -15.21 7.96
CA MET A 978 -37.47 -15.83 6.74
C MET A 978 -37.14 -17.29 7.04
N ASP A 979 -37.60 -18.28 6.27
CA ASP A 979 -37.23 -19.70 6.51
C ASP A 979 -37.07 -20.51 5.21
N TYR A 980 -36.38 -21.65 5.21
CA TYR A 980 -36.32 -22.52 4.02
C TYR A 980 -37.69 -23.11 3.67
N ARG A 981 -37.93 -23.33 2.36
CA ARG A 981 -39.05 -24.12 1.83
C ARG A 981 -38.53 -25.45 1.27
N ASP A 982 -39.32 -26.51 1.40
CA ASP A 982 -38.91 -27.87 1.01
C ASP A 982 -38.93 -28.10 -0.53
N ALA A 983 -39.53 -27.20 -1.31
CA ALA A 983 -39.56 -27.26 -2.78
C ALA A 983 -39.78 -25.87 -3.40
N VAL A 984 -39.58 -25.75 -4.71
CA VAL A 984 -40.14 -24.65 -5.51
C VAL A 984 -41.66 -24.86 -5.67
N GLY A 985 -42.40 -23.80 -5.98
CA GLY A 985 -43.84 -23.89 -6.20
C GLY A 985 -44.17 -24.72 -7.43
N ASP A 986 -45.27 -25.46 -7.37
CA ASP A 986 -45.67 -26.43 -8.41
C ASP A 986 -45.87 -25.82 -9.82
N GLN A 987 -46.02 -24.49 -9.91
CA GLN A 987 -46.17 -23.75 -11.16
C GLN A 987 -44.89 -23.04 -11.63
N TYR A 988 -43.76 -23.23 -10.93
CA TYR A 988 -42.49 -22.60 -11.24
C TYR A 988 -41.56 -23.55 -11.99
N ASP A 989 -41.40 -23.33 -13.29
CA ASP A 989 -40.53 -24.12 -14.16
C ASP A 989 -39.15 -23.47 -14.32
N VAL A 990 -38.14 -24.06 -13.67
CA VAL A 990 -36.74 -23.61 -13.71
C VAL A 990 -36.11 -23.79 -15.10
N GLY A 991 -36.54 -24.80 -15.87
CA GLY A 991 -36.08 -25.03 -17.24
C GLY A 991 -36.61 -23.97 -18.20
N ALA A 992 -37.88 -23.58 -18.04
CA ALA A 992 -38.48 -22.47 -18.77
C ALA A 992 -37.81 -21.12 -18.40
N LEU A 993 -37.51 -20.90 -17.12
CA LEU A 993 -36.76 -19.72 -16.66
C LEU A 993 -35.37 -19.64 -17.30
N LYS A 994 -34.60 -20.74 -17.24
CA LYS A 994 -33.28 -20.81 -17.88
C LYS A 994 -33.35 -20.45 -19.36
N SER A 995 -34.25 -21.09 -20.10
CA SER A 995 -34.41 -20.86 -21.54
C SER A 995 -34.77 -19.40 -21.84
N ARG A 996 -35.62 -18.80 -21.00
CA ARG A 996 -35.98 -17.37 -21.11
C ARG A 996 -34.77 -16.45 -20.88
N ILE A 997 -34.02 -16.67 -19.80
CA ILE A 997 -32.83 -15.85 -19.48
C ILE A 997 -31.82 -15.93 -20.62
N GLU A 998 -31.49 -17.14 -21.10
CA GLU A 998 -30.54 -17.32 -22.19
C GLU A 998 -31.05 -16.71 -23.51
N ALA A 999 -32.35 -16.77 -23.80
CA ALA A 999 -32.93 -16.14 -24.99
C ALA A 999 -32.78 -14.61 -24.97
N VAL A 1000 -33.05 -13.98 -23.83
CA VAL A 1000 -32.90 -12.53 -23.64
C VAL A 1000 -31.42 -12.11 -23.69
N LEU A 1001 -30.56 -12.81 -22.94
CA LEU A 1001 -29.14 -12.51 -22.86
C LEU A 1001 -28.41 -12.67 -24.20
N ASN A 1002 -28.88 -13.52 -25.11
CA ASN A 1002 -28.22 -13.80 -26.39
C ASN A 1002 -28.93 -13.20 -27.62
N HIS A 1003 -30.01 -12.46 -27.43
CA HIS A 1003 -30.85 -11.93 -28.51
C HIS A 1003 -30.07 -11.13 -29.56
N GLY A 1004 -29.03 -10.39 -29.16
CA GLY A 1004 -28.26 -9.52 -30.03
C GLY A 1004 -27.22 -10.19 -30.94
N GLY A 1005 -27.06 -11.52 -30.91
CA GLY A 1005 -26.19 -12.23 -31.87
C GLY A 1005 -24.71 -11.85 -31.80
N TYR A 1006 -24.19 -11.66 -30.58
CA TYR A 1006 -22.90 -11.04 -30.30
C TYR A 1006 -21.68 -11.76 -30.87
N LYS A 1007 -20.74 -10.99 -31.42
CA LYS A 1007 -19.47 -11.49 -31.95
C LYS A 1007 -18.31 -10.57 -31.54
N LEU A 1008 -17.13 -11.14 -31.34
CA LEU A 1008 -15.88 -10.39 -31.26
C LEU A 1008 -15.13 -10.50 -32.59
N ILE A 1009 -14.48 -9.43 -33.01
CA ILE A 1009 -13.69 -9.35 -34.25
C ILE A 1009 -12.26 -8.98 -33.89
N LEU A 1010 -11.29 -9.59 -34.54
CA LEU A 1010 -9.89 -9.23 -34.34
C LEU A 1010 -9.64 -7.78 -34.78
N ASP A 1011 -9.08 -6.95 -33.89
CA ASP A 1011 -8.74 -5.55 -34.18
C ASP A 1011 -7.53 -5.46 -35.12
N GLY A 1012 -7.51 -4.43 -35.98
CA GLY A 1012 -6.47 -4.26 -37.00
C GLY A 1012 -6.55 -5.23 -38.19
N CYS A 1013 -7.63 -5.99 -38.32
CA CYS A 1013 -7.87 -6.82 -39.50
C CYS A 1013 -8.00 -5.95 -40.75
N SER A 1014 -7.17 -6.21 -41.77
CA SER A 1014 -7.12 -5.41 -43.03
C SER A 1014 -8.45 -5.33 -43.78
N LYS A 1015 -9.38 -6.24 -43.49
CA LYS A 1015 -10.72 -6.31 -44.08
C LYS A 1015 -11.79 -5.57 -43.27
N GLY A 1016 -11.44 -4.95 -42.14
CA GLY A 1016 -12.37 -4.18 -41.29
C GLY A 1016 -13.65 -4.95 -40.95
N ALA A 1017 -14.83 -4.38 -41.27
CA ALA A 1017 -16.14 -4.99 -41.09
C ALA A 1017 -16.34 -6.34 -41.82
N ALA A 1018 -15.53 -6.65 -42.84
CA ALA A 1018 -15.55 -7.93 -43.58
C ALA A 1018 -14.57 -8.96 -43.01
N CYS A 1019 -13.96 -8.71 -41.85
CA CYS A 1019 -13.04 -9.66 -41.23
C CYS A 1019 -13.72 -11.01 -40.97
N GLY A 1020 -13.01 -12.09 -41.32
CA GLY A 1020 -13.46 -13.47 -41.13
C GLY A 1020 -13.32 -14.01 -39.73
N CYS A 1021 -12.38 -13.45 -38.96
CA CYS A 1021 -12.02 -13.92 -37.63
C CYS A 1021 -13.03 -13.40 -36.62
N ARG A 1022 -14.22 -14.01 -36.64
CA ARG A 1022 -15.36 -13.68 -35.78
C ARG A 1022 -15.52 -14.78 -34.75
N VAL A 1023 -15.53 -14.40 -33.48
CA VAL A 1023 -15.76 -15.31 -32.37
C VAL A 1023 -17.14 -15.02 -31.80
N LYS A 1024 -18.05 -16.00 -31.86
CA LYS A 1024 -19.41 -15.85 -31.32
C LYS A 1024 -19.32 -15.77 -29.78
N VAL A 1025 -20.12 -14.92 -29.15
CA VAL A 1025 -20.24 -14.89 -27.68
C VAL A 1025 -21.62 -15.39 -27.27
N ASN A 1026 -21.65 -16.40 -26.42
CA ASN A 1026 -22.88 -16.94 -25.84
C ASN A 1026 -22.85 -16.83 -24.31
N PHE A 1027 -23.95 -16.38 -23.72
CA PHE A 1027 -24.18 -16.39 -22.28
C PHE A 1027 -25.06 -17.57 -21.89
N ARG A 1028 -24.66 -18.33 -20.88
CA ARG A 1028 -25.37 -19.52 -20.38
C ARG A 1028 -25.58 -19.45 -18.89
N VAL A 1029 -26.66 -20.07 -18.42
CA VAL A 1029 -26.96 -20.16 -16.99
C VAL A 1029 -27.25 -21.61 -16.62
N ASP A 1030 -26.49 -22.16 -15.67
CA ASP A 1030 -26.75 -23.47 -15.06
C ASP A 1030 -27.49 -23.24 -13.73
N LEU A 1031 -28.82 -23.31 -13.79
CA LEU A 1031 -29.71 -23.17 -12.63
C LEU A 1031 -29.96 -24.55 -12.01
N ARG A 1032 -29.67 -24.71 -10.72
CA ARG A 1032 -30.02 -25.93 -9.97
C ARG A 1032 -30.69 -25.61 -8.65
N VAL A 1033 -31.79 -26.30 -8.36
CA VAL A 1033 -32.52 -26.13 -7.10
C VAL A 1033 -31.83 -26.93 -5.99
N SER A 1034 -31.54 -26.26 -4.89
CA SER A 1034 -30.99 -26.84 -3.67
C SER A 1034 -31.95 -26.60 -2.51
N VAL A 1035 -32.63 -27.66 -2.08
CA VAL A 1035 -33.50 -27.62 -0.91
C VAL A 1035 -32.64 -27.41 0.33
N LYS A 1036 -32.95 -26.38 1.12
CA LYS A 1036 -32.21 -26.00 2.35
C LYS A 1036 -30.72 -25.68 2.13
N GLY A 1037 -30.33 -25.32 0.91
CA GLY A 1037 -28.94 -24.93 0.60
C GLY A 1037 -27.93 -26.09 0.65
N VAL A 1038 -28.37 -27.34 0.56
CA VAL A 1038 -27.49 -28.53 0.49
C VAL A 1038 -26.68 -28.54 -0.82
N SER A 1039 -25.37 -28.78 -0.72
CA SER A 1039 -24.48 -28.86 -1.88
C SER A 1039 -24.90 -29.96 -2.86
N ILE A 1040 -24.94 -29.64 -4.16
CA ILE A 1040 -25.29 -30.59 -5.22
C ILE A 1040 -23.99 -31.23 -5.75
N ALA A 1041 -23.89 -32.55 -5.73
CA ALA A 1041 -22.69 -33.27 -6.16
C ALA A 1041 -22.31 -32.93 -7.62
N GLY A 1042 -21.03 -32.61 -7.85
CA GLY A 1042 -20.53 -32.22 -9.17
C GLY A 1042 -20.98 -30.83 -9.66
N PHE A 1043 -21.60 -30.02 -8.79
CA PHE A 1043 -22.02 -28.66 -9.10
C PHE A 1043 -21.32 -27.67 -8.17
N ASN A 1044 -20.46 -26.82 -8.74
CA ASN A 1044 -19.77 -25.75 -8.02
C ASN A 1044 -20.43 -24.40 -8.36
N PRO A 1045 -21.43 -23.92 -7.57
CA PRO A 1045 -22.14 -22.69 -7.90
C PRO A 1045 -21.23 -21.46 -7.79
N HIS A 1046 -21.33 -20.56 -8.76
CA HIS A 1046 -20.74 -19.21 -8.67
C HIS A 1046 -21.50 -18.32 -7.70
N VAL A 1047 -22.82 -18.52 -7.62
CA VAL A 1047 -23.73 -17.72 -6.78
C VAL A 1047 -24.86 -18.60 -6.26
N SER A 1048 -25.31 -18.29 -5.04
CA SER A 1048 -26.47 -18.92 -4.41
C SER A 1048 -27.55 -17.88 -4.22
N ASN A 1049 -28.72 -18.11 -4.81
CA ASN A 1049 -29.85 -17.19 -4.76
C ASN A 1049 -30.99 -17.78 -3.96
N HIS A 1050 -31.53 -16.99 -3.05
CA HIS A 1050 -32.78 -17.28 -2.36
C HIS A 1050 -33.95 -17.12 -3.33
N LEU A 1051 -34.87 -18.08 -3.37
CA LEU A 1051 -36.03 -18.07 -4.26
C LEU A 1051 -37.31 -18.04 -3.43
N PHE A 1052 -37.94 -16.87 -3.35
CA PHE A 1052 -39.16 -16.63 -2.58
C PHE A 1052 -40.43 -16.86 -3.42
N PRO A 1053 -41.59 -17.19 -2.82
CA PRO A 1053 -42.83 -17.38 -3.57
C PRO A 1053 -43.30 -16.08 -4.24
N THR A 1054 -43.08 -14.95 -3.58
CA THR A 1054 -43.40 -13.61 -4.09
C THR A 1054 -42.32 -12.60 -3.68
N VAL A 1055 -41.97 -11.69 -4.58
CA VAL A 1055 -41.04 -10.57 -4.33
C VAL A 1055 -41.67 -9.25 -4.75
N LEU A 1056 -41.44 -8.18 -3.98
CA LEU A 1056 -41.74 -6.79 -4.37
C LEU A 1056 -40.60 -6.18 -5.20
N ARG A 1057 -39.36 -6.54 -4.84
CA ARG A 1057 -38.15 -6.22 -5.58
C ARG A 1057 -37.20 -7.40 -5.46
N ALA A 1058 -36.77 -7.92 -6.60
CA ALA A 1058 -35.72 -8.92 -6.66
C ALA A 1058 -34.35 -8.24 -6.58
N ASP A 1059 -33.34 -9.02 -6.23
CA ASP A 1059 -31.95 -8.69 -6.40
C ASP A 1059 -31.17 -9.96 -6.79
N THR A 1060 -29.98 -9.79 -7.32
CA THR A 1060 -28.88 -10.77 -7.51
C THR A 1060 -28.55 -11.74 -6.37
N SER A 1061 -29.24 -11.72 -5.23
CA SER A 1061 -29.15 -12.76 -4.21
C SER A 1061 -30.52 -13.33 -3.83
N SER A 1062 -31.62 -12.74 -4.31
CA SER A 1062 -32.99 -13.05 -3.94
C SER A 1062 -33.95 -12.84 -5.12
N TRP A 1063 -34.51 -13.93 -5.64
CA TRP A 1063 -35.46 -13.96 -6.75
C TRP A 1063 -36.86 -14.36 -6.28
N GLY A 1064 -37.85 -14.16 -7.16
CA GLY A 1064 -39.24 -14.53 -6.90
C GLY A 1064 -39.80 -15.50 -7.92
N GLU A 1065 -40.70 -16.37 -7.46
CA GLU A 1065 -41.53 -17.17 -8.37
C GLU A 1065 -42.59 -16.30 -9.06
N ARG A 1066 -43.04 -15.26 -8.35
CA ARG A 1066 -43.97 -14.25 -8.84
C ARG A 1066 -43.54 -12.87 -8.36
N HIS A 1067 -43.67 -11.88 -9.24
CA HIS A 1067 -43.38 -10.48 -8.90
C HIS A 1067 -44.66 -9.79 -8.46
N LYS A 1068 -44.53 -8.92 -7.46
CA LYS A 1068 -45.59 -8.08 -6.92
C LYS A 1068 -45.08 -6.64 -6.92
N TYR A 1069 -45.98 -5.66 -6.82
CA TYR A 1069 -45.58 -4.28 -6.57
C TYR A 1069 -46.45 -3.67 -5.47
N GLU A 1070 -45.88 -2.76 -4.69
CA GLU A 1070 -46.58 -2.05 -3.64
C GLU A 1070 -46.88 -0.62 -4.09
N TYR A 1071 -48.15 -0.22 -4.00
CA TYR A 1071 -48.60 1.14 -4.28
C TYR A 1071 -49.62 1.57 -3.22
N ASN A 1072 -49.37 2.71 -2.55
CA ASN A 1072 -50.18 3.22 -1.43
C ASN A 1072 -50.47 2.16 -0.34
N ASN A 1073 -49.44 1.47 0.15
CA ASN A 1073 -49.54 0.38 1.13
C ASN A 1073 -50.47 -0.78 0.73
N LYS A 1074 -50.68 -1.00 -0.57
CA LYS A 1074 -51.40 -2.16 -1.11
C LYS A 1074 -50.52 -2.90 -2.10
N ILE A 1075 -50.54 -4.23 -2.04
CA ILE A 1075 -49.74 -5.12 -2.87
C ILE A 1075 -50.59 -5.62 -4.04
N PHE A 1076 -50.06 -5.47 -5.25
CA PHE A 1076 -50.70 -5.85 -6.50
C PHE A 1076 -49.84 -6.88 -7.26
N ASP A 1077 -50.48 -7.69 -8.11
CA ASP A 1077 -49.78 -8.59 -9.02
C ASP A 1077 -49.01 -7.81 -10.08
N TYR A 1078 -47.72 -8.11 -10.23
CA TYR A 1078 -46.91 -7.58 -11.32
C TYR A 1078 -46.79 -8.65 -12.41
N PRO A 1079 -47.05 -8.33 -13.69
CA PRO A 1079 -46.86 -9.28 -14.78
C PRO A 1079 -45.41 -9.77 -14.79
N GLN A 1080 -45.18 -11.03 -15.15
CA GLN A 1080 -43.81 -11.54 -15.30
C GLN A 1080 -43.05 -10.66 -16.29
N ALA A 1081 -41.82 -10.30 -15.94
CA ALA A 1081 -40.95 -9.42 -16.73
C ALA A 1081 -39.55 -10.05 -16.85
N ASN A 1082 -38.57 -9.30 -17.35
CA ASN A 1082 -37.20 -9.79 -17.59
C ASN A 1082 -36.26 -9.59 -16.38
N VAL A 1083 -36.82 -9.49 -15.18
CA VAL A 1083 -36.07 -9.16 -13.95
C VAL A 1083 -34.98 -10.19 -13.65
N GLU A 1084 -35.24 -11.50 -13.73
CA GLU A 1084 -34.17 -12.48 -13.46
C GLU A 1084 -33.08 -12.45 -14.54
N ALA A 1085 -33.42 -12.08 -15.77
CA ALA A 1085 -32.42 -11.91 -16.83
C ALA A 1085 -31.55 -10.66 -16.58
N HIS A 1086 -32.14 -9.58 -16.06
CA HIS A 1086 -31.43 -8.38 -15.60
C HIS A 1086 -30.44 -8.72 -14.48
N GLU A 1087 -30.92 -9.41 -13.42
CA GLU A 1087 -30.06 -9.82 -12.31
C GLU A 1087 -28.93 -10.76 -12.77
N CYS A 1088 -29.21 -11.67 -13.72
CA CYS A 1088 -28.18 -12.50 -14.33
C CYS A 1088 -27.14 -11.71 -15.13
N GLY A 1089 -27.52 -10.59 -15.75
CA GLY A 1089 -26.60 -9.70 -16.46
C GLY A 1089 -25.47 -9.20 -15.55
N HIS A 1090 -25.77 -8.90 -14.29
CA HIS A 1090 -24.75 -8.49 -13.31
C HIS A 1090 -23.71 -9.57 -13.03
N TYR A 1091 -24.06 -10.86 -13.11
CA TYR A 1091 -23.09 -11.97 -12.97
C TYR A 1091 -22.15 -12.11 -14.17
N PHE A 1092 -22.41 -11.39 -15.27
CA PHE A 1092 -21.52 -11.23 -16.41
C PHE A 1092 -20.87 -9.84 -16.46
N ASN A 1093 -20.94 -9.10 -15.35
CA ASN A 1093 -20.42 -7.74 -15.19
C ASN A 1093 -21.13 -6.70 -16.09
N PHE A 1094 -22.45 -6.82 -16.29
CA PHE A 1094 -23.22 -5.77 -16.96
C PHE A 1094 -23.57 -4.66 -15.95
N PRO A 1095 -23.17 -3.40 -16.17
CA PRO A 1095 -23.56 -2.29 -15.30
C PRO A 1095 -25.06 -1.97 -15.39
N ASP A 1096 -25.61 -1.40 -14.32
CA ASP A 1096 -26.97 -0.87 -14.30
C ASP A 1096 -27.16 0.29 -15.29
N GLU A 1097 -28.35 0.38 -15.88
CA GLU A 1097 -28.86 1.61 -16.48
C GLU A 1097 -29.98 2.17 -15.61
N TYR A 1098 -29.93 3.47 -15.34
CA TYR A 1098 -30.94 4.07 -14.49
C TYR A 1098 -32.22 4.40 -15.27
N TYR A 1099 -33.34 3.86 -14.79
CA TYR A 1099 -34.67 3.84 -15.42
C TYR A 1099 -35.12 5.20 -15.98
N ASP A 1100 -35.00 6.30 -15.23
CA ASP A 1100 -35.63 7.57 -15.64
C ASP A 1100 -34.77 8.55 -16.47
N GLN A 1101 -33.45 8.35 -16.54
CA GLN A 1101 -32.55 9.24 -17.32
C GLN A 1101 -31.81 8.52 -18.44
N GLY A 1102 -31.74 7.18 -18.36
CA GLY A 1102 -31.12 6.27 -19.29
C GLY A 1102 -29.63 6.50 -19.53
N GLY A 1103 -28.89 5.40 -19.43
CA GLY A 1103 -27.46 5.33 -19.66
C GLY A 1103 -26.84 4.31 -18.73
N TRP A 1104 -25.88 3.55 -19.23
CA TRP A 1104 -25.09 2.66 -18.38
C TRP A 1104 -24.23 3.48 -17.41
N LEU A 1105 -24.37 3.22 -16.11
CA LEU A 1105 -23.70 4.00 -15.08
C LEU A 1105 -22.39 3.32 -14.68
N HIS A 1106 -21.36 3.54 -15.49
CA HIS A 1106 -19.98 3.15 -15.17
C HIS A 1106 -19.46 3.90 -13.94
N GLU A 1107 -18.56 3.31 -13.15
CA GLU A 1107 -18.01 3.88 -11.91
C GLU A 1107 -17.43 5.29 -12.08
N SER A 1108 -16.94 5.61 -13.28
CA SER A 1108 -16.44 6.95 -13.62
C SER A 1108 -17.50 8.05 -13.50
N TYR A 1109 -18.78 7.71 -13.58
CA TYR A 1109 -19.90 8.64 -13.40
C TYR A 1109 -20.37 8.72 -11.94
N ILE A 1110 -19.73 8.00 -11.01
CA ILE A 1110 -20.10 7.96 -9.59
C ILE A 1110 -18.97 8.58 -8.78
N LYS A 1111 -19.26 9.68 -8.09
CA LYS A 1111 -18.34 10.38 -7.20
C LYS A 1111 -18.98 10.53 -5.83
N ASP A 1112 -18.32 9.99 -4.80
CA ASP A 1112 -18.80 10.03 -3.41
C ASP A 1112 -20.24 9.47 -3.28
N GLU A 1113 -20.53 8.36 -3.97
CA GLU A 1113 -21.85 7.72 -4.07
C GLU A 1113 -22.95 8.58 -4.75
N GLN A 1114 -22.58 9.70 -5.37
CA GLN A 1114 -23.49 10.55 -6.15
C GLN A 1114 -23.20 10.43 -7.64
N ILE A 1115 -24.23 10.56 -8.46
CA ILE A 1115 -24.07 10.61 -9.92
C ILE A 1115 -23.47 11.98 -10.31
N ASP A 1116 -22.35 11.98 -11.03
CA ASP A 1116 -21.76 13.19 -11.61
C ASP A 1116 -22.56 13.61 -12.85
N PHE A 1117 -23.64 14.36 -12.62
CA PHE A 1117 -24.48 14.86 -13.71
C PHE A 1117 -23.74 15.77 -14.69
N SER A 1118 -22.62 16.39 -14.29
CA SER A 1118 -21.85 17.23 -15.20
C SER A 1118 -21.15 16.39 -16.28
N LEU A 1119 -20.63 15.22 -15.89
CA LEU A 1119 -20.02 14.26 -16.81
C LEU A 1119 -21.08 13.55 -17.65
N VAL A 1120 -22.23 13.23 -17.06
CA VAL A 1120 -23.39 12.67 -17.77
C VAL A 1120 -23.86 13.62 -18.88
N ASP A 1121 -24.08 14.89 -18.55
CA ASP A 1121 -24.53 15.91 -19.52
C ASP A 1121 -23.49 16.11 -20.64
N ALA A 1122 -22.20 16.07 -20.32
CA ALA A 1122 -21.11 16.21 -21.28
C ALA A 1122 -20.94 15.00 -22.23
N LYS A 1123 -21.43 13.82 -21.83
CA LYS A 1123 -21.29 12.55 -22.60
C LYS A 1123 -22.62 12.06 -23.17
N ALA A 1124 -23.70 12.83 -23.04
CA ALA A 1124 -25.02 12.49 -23.55
C ALA A 1124 -24.99 12.17 -25.06
N GLY A 1125 -25.56 11.03 -25.46
CA GLY A 1125 -25.63 10.61 -26.86
C GLY A 1125 -24.36 9.91 -27.38
N THR A 1126 -23.35 9.73 -26.53
CA THR A 1126 -22.19 8.89 -26.86
C THR A 1126 -22.51 7.41 -26.62
N MET A 1127 -21.71 6.50 -27.18
CA MET A 1127 -21.85 5.06 -26.88
C MET A 1127 -21.58 4.71 -25.41
N ALA A 1128 -21.00 5.63 -24.64
CA ALA A 1128 -20.72 5.52 -23.21
C ALA A 1128 -21.80 6.17 -22.32
N TRP A 1129 -22.86 6.76 -22.89
CA TRP A 1129 -24.07 7.16 -22.16
C TRP A 1129 -25.24 7.23 -23.16
N GLN A 1130 -26.05 6.18 -23.19
CA GLN A 1130 -27.25 6.11 -24.03
C GLN A 1130 -28.48 6.51 -23.23
N ALA A 1131 -29.18 7.59 -23.61
CA ALA A 1131 -30.42 8.03 -22.98
C ALA A 1131 -31.50 6.91 -22.90
N HIS A 1132 -32.58 7.19 -22.16
CA HIS A 1132 -33.66 6.25 -21.81
C HIS A 1132 -33.99 5.23 -22.90
N SER A 1133 -33.73 3.94 -22.62
CA SER A 1133 -34.02 2.84 -23.54
C SER A 1133 -35.11 1.93 -22.97
N PRO A 1134 -36.35 2.01 -23.50
CA PRO A 1134 -37.50 1.25 -22.98
C PRO A 1134 -37.36 -0.27 -23.16
N THR A 1135 -36.39 -0.71 -23.97
CA THR A 1135 -36.17 -2.12 -24.31
C THR A 1135 -34.83 -2.66 -23.86
N ASN A 1136 -34.00 -1.88 -23.15
CA ASN A 1136 -32.70 -2.37 -22.69
C ASN A 1136 -32.84 -3.16 -21.39
N LEU A 1137 -32.31 -4.37 -21.36
CA LEU A 1137 -32.44 -5.27 -20.22
C LEU A 1137 -31.89 -4.66 -18.93
N MET A 1138 -30.78 -3.93 -19.00
CA MET A 1138 -30.15 -3.33 -17.83
C MET A 1138 -30.83 -2.02 -17.38
N GLY A 1139 -31.89 -1.59 -18.07
CA GLY A 1139 -32.75 -0.46 -17.71
C GLY A 1139 -34.23 -0.84 -17.78
N ASP A 1140 -35.07 0.00 -18.41
CA ASP A 1140 -36.53 -0.19 -18.48
C ASP A 1140 -37.00 -1.52 -19.08
N GLY A 1141 -36.18 -2.16 -19.92
CA GLY A 1141 -36.48 -3.47 -20.50
C GLY A 1141 -36.57 -4.59 -19.45
N ALA A 1142 -35.93 -4.44 -18.28
CA ALA A 1142 -36.10 -5.37 -17.15
C ALA A 1142 -37.57 -5.51 -16.74
N ASN A 1143 -38.31 -4.40 -16.81
CA ASN A 1143 -39.70 -4.26 -16.41
C ASN A 1143 -40.69 -4.50 -17.56
N ALA A 1144 -40.19 -4.73 -18.78
CA ALA A 1144 -41.05 -5.01 -19.92
C ALA A 1144 -41.79 -6.35 -19.69
N PRO A 1145 -43.14 -6.38 -19.79
CA PRO A 1145 -43.91 -7.59 -19.59
C PRO A 1145 -43.50 -8.64 -20.62
N LEU A 1146 -43.42 -9.90 -20.18
CA LEU A 1146 -43.13 -11.02 -21.07
C LEU A 1146 -44.26 -11.20 -22.09
N GLN A 1147 -43.88 -11.45 -23.35
CA GLN A 1147 -44.79 -11.83 -24.42
C GLN A 1147 -44.42 -13.24 -24.89
N SER A 1148 -45.42 -14.11 -25.02
CA SER A 1148 -45.21 -15.52 -25.36
C SER A 1148 -44.50 -15.65 -26.72
N GLY A 1149 -43.33 -16.28 -26.73
CA GLY A 1149 -42.56 -16.55 -27.96
C GLY A 1149 -41.73 -15.37 -28.50
N SER A 1150 -41.67 -14.23 -27.83
CA SER A 1150 -40.88 -13.07 -28.26
C SER A 1150 -40.01 -12.51 -27.14
N VAL A 1151 -38.78 -12.14 -27.46
CA VAL A 1151 -37.87 -11.44 -26.54
C VAL A 1151 -38.31 -9.98 -26.40
N THR A 1152 -38.65 -9.55 -25.18
CA THR A 1152 -39.18 -8.19 -24.91
C THR A 1152 -38.12 -7.23 -24.36
N ALA A 1153 -36.92 -7.72 -24.06
CA ALA A 1153 -35.77 -6.93 -23.66
C ALA A 1153 -34.52 -7.32 -24.45
N SER A 1154 -33.65 -6.36 -24.73
CA SER A 1154 -32.43 -6.54 -25.52
C SER A 1154 -31.22 -6.03 -24.75
N ILE A 1155 -30.04 -6.53 -25.08
CA ILE A 1155 -28.78 -6.04 -24.53
C ILE A 1155 -28.02 -5.38 -25.68
N LYS A 1156 -27.33 -4.29 -25.38
CA LYS A 1156 -26.55 -3.56 -26.38
C LYS A 1156 -25.12 -4.13 -26.48
N PRO A 1157 -24.44 -3.98 -27.63
CA PRO A 1157 -23.12 -4.57 -27.82
C PRO A 1157 -22.03 -4.13 -26.80
N TYR A 1158 -22.14 -2.93 -26.20
CA TYR A 1158 -21.13 -2.45 -25.25
C TYR A 1158 -21.02 -3.27 -23.96
N TYR A 1159 -22.05 -4.05 -23.60
CA TYR A 1159 -22.00 -4.99 -22.48
C TYR A 1159 -20.99 -6.13 -22.67
N LEU A 1160 -20.48 -6.33 -23.90
CA LEU A 1160 -19.46 -7.32 -24.20
C LEU A 1160 -18.03 -6.83 -23.89
N GLU A 1161 -17.86 -5.58 -23.45
CA GLU A 1161 -16.55 -5.00 -23.19
C GLU A 1161 -15.72 -5.87 -22.24
N TYR A 1162 -16.37 -6.42 -21.21
CA TYR A 1162 -15.72 -7.31 -20.25
C TYR A 1162 -15.23 -8.61 -20.88
N VAL A 1163 -16.11 -9.29 -21.63
CA VAL A 1163 -15.78 -10.53 -22.38
C VAL A 1163 -14.67 -10.26 -23.41
N ARG A 1164 -14.70 -9.09 -24.06
CA ARG A 1164 -13.69 -8.63 -25.00
C ARG A 1164 -12.33 -8.44 -24.32
N ARG A 1165 -12.28 -7.82 -23.13
CA ARG A 1165 -11.05 -7.67 -22.33
C ARG A 1165 -10.47 -9.03 -21.94
N GLN A 1166 -11.29 -9.93 -21.40
CA GLN A 1166 -10.86 -11.29 -21.02
C GLN A 1166 -10.28 -12.07 -22.21
N PHE A 1167 -10.95 -12.01 -23.35
CA PHE A 1167 -10.47 -12.68 -24.55
C PHE A 1167 -9.22 -12.03 -25.12
N SER A 1168 -9.10 -10.70 -25.04
CA SER A 1168 -7.91 -9.97 -25.48
C SER A 1168 -6.67 -10.31 -24.64
N LEU A 1169 -6.85 -10.47 -23.32
CA LEU A 1169 -5.80 -10.95 -22.42
C LEU A 1169 -5.41 -12.39 -22.74
N SER A 1170 -6.41 -13.27 -22.87
CA SER A 1170 -6.20 -14.71 -23.13
C SER A 1170 -5.50 -14.96 -24.47
N THR A 1171 -5.75 -14.11 -25.46
CA THR A 1171 -5.21 -14.24 -26.82
C THR A 1171 -3.96 -13.40 -27.07
N SER A 1172 -3.61 -12.48 -26.15
CA SER A 1172 -2.60 -11.43 -26.35
C SER A 1172 -2.81 -10.62 -27.64
N ARG A 1173 -4.06 -10.46 -28.08
CA ARG A 1173 -4.47 -9.67 -29.23
C ARG A 1173 -5.62 -8.77 -28.86
N LEU A 1174 -5.73 -7.60 -29.51
CA LEU A 1174 -6.85 -6.70 -29.27
C LEU A 1174 -8.06 -7.17 -30.09
N TRP A 1175 -9.21 -7.33 -29.42
CA TRP A 1175 -10.48 -7.64 -30.07
C TRP A 1175 -11.42 -6.46 -29.96
N ARG A 1176 -12.32 -6.31 -30.95
CA ARG A 1176 -13.41 -5.35 -31.01
C ARG A 1176 -14.76 -6.05 -30.92
N VAL A 1177 -15.74 -5.34 -30.37
CA VAL A 1177 -17.13 -5.81 -30.38
C VAL A 1177 -17.70 -5.69 -31.80
N GLY A 1178 -18.33 -6.75 -32.30
CA GLY A 1178 -19.06 -6.77 -33.56
C GLY A 1178 -20.55 -6.98 -33.30
N HIS A 1179 -21.39 -6.31 -34.07
CA HIS A 1179 -22.83 -6.55 -34.04
C HIS A 1179 -23.39 -6.75 -35.45
N ASP A 1180 -24.38 -7.62 -35.55
CA ASP A 1180 -25.16 -7.77 -36.78
C ASP A 1180 -26.14 -6.59 -36.92
N SER A 1181 -26.63 -6.36 -38.14
CA SER A 1181 -27.55 -5.26 -38.48
C SER A 1181 -28.96 -5.48 -37.99
#